data_AF-Q9FHI2-F1
#
_entry.id   AF-Q9FHI2-F1
#
_cell.length_a   1.000
_cell.length_b   1.000
_cell.length_c   1.000
_cell.angle_alpha   90.00
_cell.angle_beta   90.00
_cell.angle_gamma   90.00
#
_symmetry.space_group_name_H-M   'P 1'
#
loop_
_entity.id
_entity.type
_entity.pdbx_description
1 polymer ?
#
loop_
_entity_poly.entity_id
_entity_poly.type
_entity_poly.pdbx_seq_one_letter_code
_entity_poly.pdbx_strand_id
1 'polypeptide(L)'
;MTDMIPPHLRKLWDKWNIRGVIILSLFLQTILIFFAPSRRRTAKKLFLVLIWSAYLLADWAADYAVGQISDSQEEEAESNKPSKNRELLAFWSPFLLLHLGGPDTITALALEDNELWDRHLFSLVCQAVATVYVILLSIPNRLLTPTLIMFVGGVIKYVERTAALFSASLDKFKDSMLDDPDPGANYAKLMEEYEARKKMNMPTDVIVVKDPEKGREGNTPVRPDNELTALQVIQYAYKYFNIFKGLIVDLIFTNQERDESRKFFDKLTAEEALRIIEVELGLIYDCLFTKAEILHNWTGAVFRFIALGCLVASLCLFKMNKKDQYDGFDVVLTYALLICGIALDSIALLMFCVSDWTIARLRKLKEDLEEKDTLTDRVLNWILDFKTLRWKRSKCSQDGHQVLNRNFMFRRWSEYVHAYNLIGFCLGIRPKRIHYTKGKIHSFFHQTVHILSIDTAIENATRGTRQFHNWIGRFLSNLSKRDNSVIRTGLRWFLFFPQLLGLLIYNFLDFFGIKDLVEEIRFTVSDRLTRELWEFIFTEVQQKHRFAEDQESAKGISSARGNWTLLETSSKKKEDGTDHTKLLQYVTEKDYDQSILLWHIATELLYQKPIDKKVTEKEEHSTNREKEEHSNREFSKILSDYMMYLLIVQPTLMSAVSGIAKIRFRDTCEEAKDFFQRRHVDKSRYVKKNLMKEACRAILSVNTEIDPMAVKGDRSKSVLFDASVLAKELMNEGENMWEVVSKVWVELLCYASLHCDSQEHASQLSKGGELINFVWLLMAHFGLGDQFQINRDDARAKLIVAN
;
A
#
# COMPACT_ATOMS: atom_id res chain seq x y z
N MET A 1 33.44 45.37 6.18
CA MET A 1 32.41 44.40 5.80
C MET A 1 31.12 44.86 6.45
N THR A 2 30.11 45.26 5.68
CA THR A 2 28.74 45.35 6.21
C THR A 2 28.37 43.95 6.68
N ASP A 3 27.95 43.79 7.94
CA ASP A 3 27.49 42.50 8.45
C ASP A 3 26.47 41.93 7.45
N MET A 4 26.78 40.75 6.86
CA MET A 4 25.91 40.10 5.88
C MET A 4 24.51 39.85 6.43
N ILE A 5 24.39 39.76 7.76
CA ILE A 5 23.13 39.59 8.48
C ILE A 5 22.90 40.85 9.34
N PRO A 6 21.81 41.60 9.10
CA PRO A 6 21.43 42.72 9.93
C PRO A 6 21.41 42.38 11.44
N PRO A 7 21.90 43.27 12.33
CA PRO A 7 22.01 42.98 13.77
C PRO A 7 20.65 42.72 14.44
N HIS A 8 19.56 43.26 13.88
CA HIS A 8 18.21 42.96 14.36
C HIS A 8 17.81 41.50 14.06
N LEU A 9 18.18 40.95 12.90
CA LEU A 9 17.91 39.56 12.56
C LEU A 9 18.74 38.62 13.43
N ARG A 10 20.00 38.97 13.73
CA ARG A 10 20.84 38.19 14.65
C ARG A 10 20.22 38.12 16.05
N LYS A 11 19.82 39.26 16.63
CA LYS A 11 19.13 39.28 17.94
C LYS A 11 17.81 38.51 17.93
N LEU A 12 17.05 38.58 16.84
CA LEU A 12 15.82 37.80 16.69
C LEU A 12 16.11 36.31 16.62
N TRP A 13 17.14 35.92 15.86
CA TRP A 13 17.58 34.53 15.74
C TRP A 13 18.06 33.98 17.07
N ASP A 14 18.96 34.68 17.77
CA ASP A 14 19.50 34.25 19.07
C ASP A 14 18.39 34.08 20.14
N LYS A 15 17.29 34.83 20.01
CA LYS A 15 16.14 34.71 20.92
C LYS A 15 15.17 33.60 20.52
N TRP A 16 14.98 33.36 19.23
CA TRP A 16 13.93 32.47 18.71
C TRP A 16 14.43 31.13 18.19
N ASN A 17 15.73 30.92 18.01
CA ASN A 17 16.30 29.66 17.49
C ASN A 17 15.77 28.43 18.25
N ILE A 18 15.97 28.36 19.57
CA ILE A 18 15.55 27.23 20.39
C ILE A 18 14.03 27.16 20.48
N ARG A 19 13.39 28.30 20.81
CA ARG A 19 11.93 28.40 20.96
C ARG A 19 11.18 27.97 19.69
N GLY A 20 11.63 28.46 18.54
CA GLY A 20 11.06 28.17 17.23
C GLY A 20 11.23 26.71 16.83
N VAL A 21 12.39 26.10 17.08
CA VAL A 21 12.63 24.69 16.75
C VAL A 21 11.85 23.75 17.67
N ILE A 22 11.68 24.07 18.96
CA ILE A 22 10.84 23.27 19.86
C ILE A 22 9.37 23.31 19.42
N ILE A 23 8.86 24.49 19.05
CA ILE A 23 7.50 24.64 18.50
C ILE A 23 7.37 23.84 17.19
N LEU A 24 8.38 23.91 16.32
CA LEU A 24 8.41 23.13 15.08
C LEU A 24 8.38 21.62 15.37
N SER A 25 9.19 21.14 16.32
CA SER A 25 9.21 19.74 16.74
C SER A 25 7.83 19.27 17.22
N LEU A 26 7.17 20.03 18.10
CA LEU A 26 5.81 19.72 18.56
C LEU A 26 4.79 19.69 17.41
N PHE A 27 4.89 20.66 16.48
CA PHE A 27 4.03 20.74 15.31
C PHE A 27 4.20 19.53 14.39
N LEU A 28 5.45 19.11 14.13
CA LEU A 28 5.76 17.93 13.33
C LEU A 28 5.23 16.65 13.96
N GLN A 29 5.42 16.48 15.28
CA GLN A 29 4.86 15.33 16.02
C GLN A 29 3.33 15.30 15.96
N THR A 30 2.69 16.47 16.08
CA THR A 30 1.24 16.59 15.93
C THR A 30 0.78 16.15 14.53
N ILE A 31 1.48 16.58 13.48
CA ILE A 31 1.20 16.14 12.10
C ILE A 31 1.31 14.62 11.99
N LEU A 32 2.38 14.02 12.50
CA LEU A 32 2.63 12.59 12.41
C LEU A 32 1.54 11.78 13.13
N ILE A 33 1.11 12.19 14.32
CA ILE A 33 0.05 11.49 15.07
C ILE A 33 -1.26 11.42 14.28
N PHE A 34 -1.69 12.55 13.69
CA PHE A 34 -2.98 12.61 12.99
C PHE A 34 -2.93 12.06 11.57
N PHE A 35 -1.84 12.30 10.83
CA PHE A 35 -1.76 12.01 9.40
C PHE A 35 -1.05 10.69 9.08
N ALA A 36 -0.12 10.20 9.91
CA ALA A 36 0.58 8.94 9.63
C ALA A 36 -0.35 7.72 9.50
N PRO A 37 -1.41 7.54 10.33
CA PRO A 37 -2.38 6.46 10.12
C PRO A 37 -3.15 6.53 8.80
N SER A 38 -3.13 7.69 8.13
CA SER A 38 -3.79 7.85 6.84
C SER A 38 -2.96 7.28 5.68
N ARG A 39 -1.69 6.92 5.89
CA ARG A 39 -0.81 6.26 4.90
C ARG A 39 -1.45 5.00 4.33
N ARG A 40 -1.92 4.09 5.20
CA ARG A 40 -2.67 2.90 4.77
C ARG A 40 -4.00 3.20 4.08
N ARG A 41 -4.53 4.43 4.15
CA ARG A 41 -5.84 4.82 3.59
C ARG A 41 -5.75 5.56 2.25
N THR A 42 -4.56 5.93 1.79
CA THR A 42 -4.38 6.71 0.57
C THR A 42 -3.05 6.44 -0.12
N ALA A 43 -3.11 6.16 -1.42
CA ALA A 43 -1.93 6.02 -2.28
C ALA A 43 -1.48 7.35 -2.92
N LYS A 44 -1.97 8.49 -2.44
CA LYS A 44 -1.67 9.79 -3.05
C LYS A 44 -0.25 10.25 -2.72
N LYS A 45 0.63 10.20 -3.71
CA LYS A 45 2.06 10.58 -3.61
C LYS A 45 2.30 11.92 -2.92
N LEU A 46 1.57 12.99 -3.26
CA LEU A 46 1.74 14.31 -2.60
C LEU A 46 1.47 14.29 -1.08
N PHE A 47 0.47 13.52 -0.65
CA PHE A 47 0.18 13.38 0.78
C PHE A 47 1.26 12.55 1.49
N LEU A 48 1.76 11.50 0.84
CA LEU A 48 2.87 10.70 1.35
C LEU A 48 4.16 11.53 1.45
N VAL A 49 4.43 12.43 0.49
CA VAL A 49 5.57 13.37 0.55
C VAL A 49 5.48 14.29 1.77
N LEU A 50 4.28 14.79 2.09
CA LEU A 50 4.09 15.64 3.28
C LEU A 50 4.39 14.88 4.59
N ILE A 51 3.95 13.63 4.70
CA ILE A 51 4.26 12.79 5.87
C ILE A 51 5.74 12.44 5.91
N TRP A 52 6.33 12.11 4.76
CA TRP A 52 7.75 11.84 4.61
C TRP A 52 8.61 13.03 5.07
N SER A 53 8.28 14.25 4.64
CA SER A 53 8.99 15.45 5.12
C SER A 53 8.79 15.68 6.61
N ALA A 54 7.58 15.47 7.15
CA ALA A 54 7.33 15.64 8.57
C ALA A 54 8.13 14.66 9.44
N TYR A 55 8.25 13.41 8.99
CA TYR A 55 9.02 12.36 9.65
C TYR A 55 10.52 12.71 9.69
N LEU A 56 11.11 13.07 8.55
CA LEU A 56 12.53 13.42 8.48
C LEU A 56 12.87 14.70 9.26
N LEU A 57 11.99 15.70 9.23
CA LEU A 57 12.20 16.95 9.95
C LEU A 57 12.04 16.78 11.46
N ALA A 58 11.27 15.79 11.94
CA ALA A 58 11.00 15.62 13.36
C ALA A 58 12.28 15.26 14.13
N ASP A 59 13.05 14.30 13.63
CA ASP A 59 14.32 13.87 14.24
C ASP A 59 15.36 15.00 14.13
N TRP A 60 15.52 15.58 12.94
CA TRP A 60 16.42 16.71 12.71
C TRP A 60 16.15 17.89 13.65
N ALA A 61 14.87 18.28 13.82
CA ALA A 61 14.50 19.41 14.65
C ALA A 61 14.84 19.14 16.13
N ALA A 62 14.61 17.92 16.61
CA ALA A 62 14.91 17.59 17.99
C ALA A 62 16.42 17.52 18.26
N ASP A 63 17.19 16.87 17.37
CA ASP A 63 18.65 16.81 17.49
C ASP A 63 19.30 18.19 17.42
N TYR A 64 18.87 19.03 16.47
CA TYR A 64 19.34 20.41 16.34
C TYR A 64 19.03 21.24 17.59
N ALA A 65 17.82 21.10 18.16
CA ALA A 65 17.45 21.81 19.37
C ALA A 65 18.26 21.36 20.59
N VAL A 66 18.54 20.06 20.74
CA VAL A 66 19.41 19.57 21.83
C VAL A 66 20.83 20.14 21.69
N GLY A 67 21.39 20.19 20.48
CA GLY A 67 22.69 20.82 20.23
C GLY A 67 22.73 22.29 20.65
N GLN A 68 21.75 23.09 20.21
CA GLN A 68 21.65 24.51 20.59
C GLN A 68 21.43 24.71 22.10
N ILE A 69 20.69 23.81 22.75
CA ILE A 69 20.53 23.83 24.20
C ILE A 69 21.88 23.56 24.88
N SER A 70 22.66 22.59 24.40
CA SER A 70 23.99 22.30 24.96
C SER A 70 24.92 23.51 24.86
N ASP A 71 25.00 24.13 23.68
CA ASP A 71 25.86 25.30 23.45
C ASP A 71 25.46 26.48 24.34
N SER A 72 24.16 26.78 24.41
CA SER A 72 23.65 27.87 25.26
C SER A 72 23.86 27.61 26.75
N GLN A 73 23.83 26.34 27.18
CA GLN A 73 24.10 25.96 28.57
C GLN A 73 25.58 26.13 28.94
N GLU A 74 26.48 25.86 28.00
CA GLU A 74 27.92 26.01 28.19
C GLU A 74 28.32 27.49 28.23
N GLU A 75 27.86 28.30 27.28
CA GLU A 75 28.10 29.76 27.27
C GLU A 75 27.56 30.44 28.55
N GLU A 76 26.39 30.03 29.02
CA GLU A 76 25.82 30.56 30.26
C GLU A 76 26.59 30.09 31.50
N ALA A 77 27.09 28.84 31.53
CA ALA A 77 27.91 28.32 32.61
C ALA A 77 29.22 29.09 32.77
N GLU A 78 29.87 29.47 31.67
CA GLU A 78 31.09 30.30 31.69
C GLU A 78 30.82 31.73 32.16
N SER A 79 29.65 32.28 31.84
CA SER A 79 29.32 33.68 32.11
C SER A 79 29.12 34.03 33.60
N ASN A 80 29.03 33.04 34.50
CA ASN A 80 28.81 33.16 35.96
C ASN A 80 27.60 34.05 36.36
N LYS A 81 26.68 34.37 35.44
CA LYS A 81 25.44 35.07 35.74
C LYS A 81 24.32 34.06 35.97
N PRO A 82 23.52 34.18 37.04
CA PRO A 82 22.35 33.32 37.22
C PRO A 82 21.31 33.63 36.14
N SER A 83 21.28 32.83 35.09
CA SER A 83 20.32 32.93 33.99
C SER A 83 19.08 32.08 34.29
N LYS A 84 17.93 32.74 34.34
CA LYS A 84 16.61 32.12 34.50
C LYS A 84 16.26 31.17 33.34
N ASN A 85 16.87 31.40 32.18
CA ASN A 85 16.66 30.63 30.96
C ASN A 85 17.23 29.20 31.10
N ARG A 86 18.37 29.06 31.78
CA ARG A 86 19.08 27.80 32.02
C ARG A 86 18.23 26.67 32.58
N GLU A 87 17.43 26.98 33.61
CA GLU A 87 16.61 25.99 34.29
C GLU A 87 15.52 25.41 33.36
N LEU A 88 14.93 26.26 32.51
CA LEU A 88 13.90 25.88 31.55
C LEU A 88 14.46 25.15 30.34
N LEU A 89 15.61 25.60 29.82
CA LEU A 89 16.31 24.91 28.73
C LEU A 89 16.68 23.47 29.12
N ALA A 90 17.13 23.28 30.37
CA ALA A 90 17.39 21.95 30.91
C ALA A 90 16.13 21.08 31.02
N PHE A 91 14.97 21.68 31.32
CA PHE A 91 13.68 20.98 31.32
C PHE A 91 13.20 20.61 29.90
N TRP A 92 13.47 21.46 28.89
CA TRP A 92 13.07 21.21 27.50
C TRP A 92 13.90 20.11 26.83
N SER A 93 15.16 19.88 27.25
CA SER A 93 16.00 18.84 26.67
C SER A 93 15.38 17.42 26.80
N PRO A 94 14.93 16.94 27.98
CA PRO A 94 14.17 15.71 28.09
C PRO A 94 12.85 15.66 27.30
N PHE A 95 12.20 16.81 27.11
CA PHE A 95 10.98 16.87 26.30
C PHE A 95 11.28 16.64 24.81
N LEU A 96 12.43 17.09 24.32
CA LEU A 96 12.91 16.76 22.98
C LEU A 96 13.26 15.27 22.86
N LEU A 97 13.81 14.65 23.91
CA LEU A 97 14.03 13.20 23.96
C LEU A 97 12.70 12.42 23.85
N LEU A 98 11.64 12.90 24.50
CA LEU A 98 10.28 12.36 24.35
C LEU A 98 9.78 12.48 22.90
N HIS A 99 10.07 13.59 22.21
CA HIS A 99 9.74 13.75 20.80
C HIS A 99 10.56 12.83 19.88
N LEU A 100 11.85 12.61 20.18
CA LEU A 100 12.70 11.67 19.44
C LEU A 100 12.20 10.21 19.58
N GLY A 101 11.56 9.89 20.71
CA GLY A 101 10.84 8.62 20.83
C GLY A 101 9.67 8.48 19.86
N GLY A 102 9.27 9.55 19.18
CA GLY A 102 8.30 9.52 18.09
C GLY A 102 6.88 9.13 18.50
N PRO A 103 5.91 9.31 17.61
CA PRO A 103 4.53 8.96 17.90
C PRO A 103 4.25 7.49 17.66
N ASP A 104 3.27 6.95 18.37
CA ASP A 104 2.98 5.51 18.34
C ASP A 104 2.43 5.03 16.99
N THR A 105 1.94 5.95 16.18
CA THR A 105 1.35 5.71 14.86
C THR A 105 2.36 5.51 13.74
N ILE A 106 3.65 5.78 13.98
CA ILE A 106 4.70 5.66 12.97
C ILE A 106 6.06 5.41 13.62
N THR A 107 6.67 4.29 13.25
CA THR A 107 8.08 3.96 13.57
C THR A 107 8.94 4.08 12.31
N ALA A 108 8.45 3.50 11.23
CA ALA A 108 9.09 3.42 9.93
C ALA A 108 8.20 3.93 8.79
N LEU A 109 8.81 4.58 7.81
CA LEU A 109 8.18 4.94 6.54
C LEU A 109 8.31 3.82 5.51
N ALA A 110 9.46 3.14 5.51
CA ALA A 110 9.78 2.05 4.62
C ALA A 110 10.40 0.89 5.43
N LEU A 111 10.45 -0.32 4.86
CA LEU A 111 10.97 -1.49 5.58
C LEU A 111 12.46 -1.33 5.92
N GLU A 112 13.19 -0.61 5.07
CA GLU A 112 14.59 -0.29 5.23
C GLU A 112 14.86 0.56 6.48
N ASP A 113 13.88 1.32 6.97
CA ASP A 113 14.03 2.07 8.23
C ASP A 113 14.09 1.12 9.44
N ASN A 114 13.44 -0.05 9.36
CA ASN A 114 13.49 -1.06 10.42
C ASN A 114 14.88 -1.69 10.54
N GLU A 115 15.57 -1.89 9.41
CA GLU A 115 16.93 -2.42 9.39
C GLU A 115 17.95 -1.47 10.03
N LEU A 116 17.63 -0.18 10.12
CA LEU A 116 18.47 0.86 10.72
C LEU A 116 18.19 1.08 12.22
N TRP A 117 17.59 0.10 12.90
CA TRP A 117 17.30 0.19 14.34
C TRP A 117 18.56 0.41 15.19
N ASP A 118 19.71 -0.07 14.73
CA ASP A 118 21.02 0.11 15.35
C ASP A 118 21.43 1.60 15.43
N ARG A 119 21.16 2.36 14.36
CA ARG A 119 21.37 3.82 14.33
C ARG A 119 20.48 4.53 15.35
N HIS A 120 19.24 4.07 15.49
CA HIS A 120 18.33 4.61 16.49
C HIS A 120 18.74 4.25 17.91
N LEU A 121 19.28 3.05 18.14
CA LEU A 121 19.86 2.68 19.43
C LEU A 121 21.06 3.57 19.79
N PHE A 122 21.98 3.77 18.85
CA PHE A 122 23.13 4.65 19.06
C PHE A 122 22.70 6.10 19.30
N SER A 123 21.73 6.60 18.53
CA SER A 123 21.16 7.95 18.71
C SER A 123 20.50 8.11 20.08
N LEU A 124 19.73 7.12 20.53
CA LEU A 124 19.16 7.10 21.88
C LEU A 124 20.24 7.23 22.95
N VAL A 125 21.33 6.46 22.87
CA VAL A 125 22.43 6.53 23.84
C VAL A 125 23.08 7.91 23.83
N CYS A 126 23.44 8.43 22.66
CA CYS A 126 24.06 9.74 22.52
C CYS A 126 23.15 10.87 23.04
N GLN A 127 21.86 10.84 22.70
CA GLN A 127 20.90 11.85 23.13
C GLN A 127 20.61 11.77 24.63
N ALA A 128 20.51 10.57 25.19
CA ALA A 128 20.39 10.40 26.63
C ALA A 128 21.60 10.98 27.37
N VAL A 129 22.82 10.74 26.89
CA VAL A 129 24.06 11.30 27.45
C VAL A 129 24.09 12.83 27.34
N ALA A 130 23.75 13.39 26.17
CA ALA A 130 23.69 14.83 25.97
C ALA A 130 22.66 15.50 26.90
N THR A 131 21.48 14.90 27.06
CA THR A 131 20.47 15.39 27.99
C THR A 131 20.94 15.30 29.45
N VAL A 132 21.60 14.22 29.85
CA VAL A 132 22.20 14.10 31.19
C VAL A 132 23.25 15.18 31.41
N TYR A 133 24.11 15.45 30.43
CA TYR A 133 25.10 16.52 30.49
C TYR A 133 24.44 17.90 30.70
N VAL A 134 23.41 18.23 29.92
CA VAL A 134 22.61 19.46 30.08
C VAL A 134 21.98 19.56 31.48
N ILE A 135 21.44 18.45 32.01
CA ILE A 135 20.88 18.40 33.36
C ILE A 135 21.96 18.68 34.41
N LEU A 136 23.13 18.05 34.29
CA LEU A 136 24.26 18.22 35.21
C LEU A 136 24.78 19.66 35.21
N LEU A 137 24.91 20.26 34.03
CA LEU A 137 25.28 21.67 33.91
C LEU A 137 24.30 22.55 34.67
N SER A 138 22.99 22.31 34.56
CA SER A 138 21.97 23.17 35.17
C SER A 138 21.96 23.24 36.71
N ILE A 139 22.71 22.39 37.42
CA ILE A 139 22.71 22.32 38.88
C ILE A 139 23.36 23.58 39.51
N PRO A 140 22.76 24.20 40.54
CA PRO A 140 21.47 23.88 41.17
C PRO A 140 20.27 24.38 40.35
N ASN A 141 19.31 23.49 40.07
CA ASN A 141 18.12 23.77 39.27
C ASN A 141 16.84 23.50 40.08
N ARG A 142 15.91 24.46 40.15
CA ARG A 142 14.61 24.29 40.84
C ARG A 142 13.65 23.35 40.12
N LEU A 143 13.83 23.22 38.80
CA LEU A 143 13.08 22.31 37.95
C LEU A 143 13.72 20.92 37.88
N LEU A 144 14.70 20.59 38.73
CA LEU A 144 15.41 19.31 38.66
C LEU A 144 14.47 18.10 38.78
N THR A 145 13.56 18.09 39.74
CA THR A 145 12.60 16.98 39.93
C THR A 145 11.72 16.73 38.70
N PRO A 146 10.98 17.72 38.16
CA PRO A 146 10.21 17.51 36.93
C PRO A 146 11.10 17.18 35.72
N THR A 147 12.32 17.70 35.65
CA THR A 147 13.28 17.38 34.58
C THR A 147 13.69 15.91 34.61
N LEU A 148 13.99 15.34 35.78
CA LEU A 148 14.33 13.92 35.94
C LEU A 148 13.16 12.99 35.60
N ILE A 149 11.94 13.37 35.99
CA ILE A 149 10.73 12.60 35.66
C ILE A 149 10.48 12.61 34.14
N MET A 150 10.62 13.77 33.50
CA MET A 150 10.53 13.89 32.04
C MET A 150 11.62 13.09 31.33
N PHE A 151 12.84 13.06 31.87
CA PHE A 151 13.94 12.29 31.31
C PHE A 151 13.62 10.79 31.27
N VAL A 152 13.10 10.23 32.37
CA VAL A 152 12.64 8.83 32.41
C VAL A 152 11.56 8.58 31.35
N GLY A 153 10.55 9.45 31.26
CA GLY A 153 9.49 9.33 30.26
C GLY A 153 10.01 9.42 28.81
N GLY A 154 10.96 10.30 28.54
CA GLY A 154 11.59 10.46 27.24
C GLY A 154 12.42 9.23 26.82
N VAL A 155 13.23 8.69 27.74
CA VAL A 155 14.01 7.47 27.50
C VAL A 155 13.08 6.28 27.21
N ILE A 156 12.01 6.10 27.99
CA ILE A 156 11.05 5.00 27.79
C ILE A 156 10.47 5.04 26.37
N LYS A 157 9.96 6.19 25.93
CA LYS A 157 9.36 6.32 24.59
C LYS A 157 10.35 6.07 23.46
N TYR A 158 11.61 6.45 23.64
CA TYR A 158 12.64 6.18 22.66
C TYR A 158 13.02 4.70 22.63
N VAL A 159 13.17 4.06 23.79
CA VAL A 159 13.33 2.59 23.87
C VAL A 159 12.18 1.87 23.16
N GLU A 160 10.93 2.30 23.33
CA GLU A 160 9.79 1.72 22.62
C GLU A 160 9.91 1.84 21.10
N ARG A 161 10.36 2.99 20.57
CA ARG A 161 10.61 3.18 19.14
C ARG A 161 11.69 2.24 18.64
N THR A 162 12.82 2.17 19.34
CA THR A 162 13.95 1.32 18.97
C THR A 162 13.59 -0.17 19.03
N ALA A 163 12.86 -0.59 20.06
CA ALA A 163 12.39 -1.98 20.20
C ALA A 163 11.38 -2.37 19.11
N ALA A 164 10.51 -1.43 18.71
CA ALA A 164 9.57 -1.66 17.62
C ALA A 164 10.29 -1.82 16.27
N LEU A 165 11.27 -0.96 15.97
CA LEU A 165 12.10 -1.08 14.77
C LEU A 165 12.88 -2.41 14.77
N PHE A 166 13.50 -2.76 15.90
CA PHE A 166 14.22 -4.03 16.08
C PHE A 166 13.32 -5.25 15.82
N SER A 167 12.12 -5.26 16.39
CA SER A 167 11.20 -6.41 16.23
C SER A 167 10.63 -6.50 14.81
N ALA A 168 10.60 -5.39 14.08
CA ALA A 168 10.11 -5.30 12.70
C ALA A 168 11.21 -5.42 11.64
N SER A 169 12.49 -5.49 12.02
CA SER A 169 13.60 -5.85 11.11
C SER A 169 13.40 -7.27 10.63
N LEU A 170 13.55 -7.53 9.34
CA LEU A 170 13.16 -8.77 8.68
C LEU A 170 13.86 -10.00 9.28
N ASP A 171 15.15 -9.90 9.58
CA ASP A 171 15.91 -10.99 10.19
C ASP A 171 15.38 -11.31 11.58
N LYS A 172 15.13 -10.28 12.41
CA LYS A 172 14.61 -10.46 13.78
C LYS A 172 13.16 -10.89 13.79
N PHE A 173 12.39 -10.40 12.83
CA PHE A 173 11.01 -10.79 12.61
C PHE A 173 10.92 -12.26 12.24
N LYS A 174 11.80 -12.74 11.35
CA LYS A 174 11.93 -14.16 10.99
C LYS A 174 12.37 -15.01 12.18
N ASP A 175 13.44 -14.61 12.86
CA ASP A 175 13.95 -15.30 14.06
C ASP A 175 12.86 -15.48 15.12
N SER A 176 11.94 -14.51 15.26
CA SER A 176 10.84 -14.58 16.23
C SER A 176 9.75 -15.61 15.92
N MET A 177 9.74 -16.16 14.70
CA MET A 177 8.76 -17.16 14.24
C MET A 177 9.35 -18.54 14.04
N LEU A 178 10.67 -18.65 13.96
CA LEU A 178 11.33 -19.94 13.82
C LEU A 178 11.35 -20.64 15.18
N ASP A 179 10.85 -21.87 15.20
CA ASP A 179 11.09 -22.78 16.31
C ASP A 179 12.56 -23.22 16.34
N ASP A 180 12.99 -23.73 17.50
CA ASP A 180 14.31 -24.35 17.62
C ASP A 180 14.48 -25.43 16.53
N PRO A 181 15.67 -25.55 15.90
CA PRO A 181 15.89 -26.54 14.86
C PRO A 181 15.61 -27.96 15.35
N ASP A 182 14.53 -28.58 14.86
CA ASP A 182 14.23 -29.99 15.10
C ASP A 182 14.86 -30.83 13.99
N PRO A 183 15.92 -31.64 14.27
CA PRO A 183 16.50 -32.54 13.29
C PRO A 183 15.58 -33.74 12.95
N GLY A 184 14.39 -33.83 13.58
CA GLY A 184 13.47 -34.94 13.45
C GLY A 184 13.94 -36.18 14.20
N ALA A 185 13.46 -37.35 13.78
CA ALA A 185 13.88 -38.62 14.38
C ALA A 185 15.37 -38.88 14.10
N ASN A 186 16.15 -39.19 15.15
CA ASN A 186 17.54 -39.60 14.99
C ASN A 186 17.61 -40.91 14.19
N TYR A 187 17.90 -40.79 12.90
CA TYR A 187 17.96 -41.91 11.96
C TYR A 187 18.92 -43.00 12.44
N ALA A 188 20.11 -42.63 12.93
CA ALA A 188 21.10 -43.59 13.41
C ALA A 188 20.55 -44.41 14.58
N LYS A 189 19.96 -43.77 15.58
CA LYS A 189 19.35 -44.46 16.73
C LYS A 189 18.18 -45.36 16.33
N LEU A 190 17.32 -44.89 15.43
CA LEU A 190 16.18 -45.68 14.94
C LEU A 190 16.66 -46.90 14.15
N MET A 191 17.67 -46.73 13.30
CA MET A 191 18.26 -47.85 12.56
C MET A 191 19.02 -48.83 13.45
N GLU A 192 19.74 -48.36 14.47
CA GLU A 192 20.38 -49.22 15.47
C GLU A 192 19.35 -50.06 16.23
N GLU A 193 18.22 -49.46 16.63
CA GLU A 193 17.13 -50.18 17.30
C GLU A 193 16.46 -51.19 16.36
N TYR A 194 16.22 -50.80 15.09
CA TYR A 194 15.70 -51.72 14.08
C TYR A 194 16.63 -52.94 13.90
N GLU A 195 17.93 -52.70 13.77
CA GLU A 195 18.92 -53.77 13.63
C GLU A 195 18.98 -54.67 14.86
N ALA A 196 18.92 -54.11 16.07
CA ALA A 196 18.91 -54.88 17.32
C ALA A 196 17.66 -55.77 17.41
N ARG A 197 16.48 -55.23 17.07
CA ARG A 197 15.23 -55.99 17.09
C ARG A 197 15.20 -57.09 16.03
N LYS A 198 15.72 -56.80 14.83
CA LYS A 198 15.89 -57.80 13.76
C LYS A 198 16.86 -58.92 14.17
N LYS A 199 17.96 -58.62 14.86
CA LYS A 199 18.88 -59.63 15.43
C LYS A 199 18.21 -60.50 16.49
N MET A 200 17.24 -59.99 17.24
CA MET A 200 16.44 -60.76 18.20
C MET A 200 15.32 -61.59 17.55
N ASN A 201 15.25 -61.67 16.22
CA ASN A 201 14.15 -62.30 15.46
C ASN A 201 12.76 -61.74 15.83
N MET A 202 12.67 -60.47 16.27
CA MET A 202 11.39 -59.83 16.50
C MET A 202 10.79 -59.34 15.17
N PRO A 203 9.49 -59.57 14.92
CA PRO A 203 8.81 -59.03 13.75
C PRO A 203 8.72 -57.51 13.89
N THR A 204 9.60 -56.79 13.19
CA THR A 204 9.74 -55.34 13.35
C THR A 204 9.62 -54.67 11.99
N ASP A 205 8.68 -53.74 11.87
CA ASP A 205 8.50 -52.92 10.67
C ASP A 205 8.67 -51.44 11.00
N VAL A 206 9.31 -50.72 10.08
CA VAL A 206 9.40 -49.26 10.11
C VAL A 206 8.16 -48.74 9.41
N ILE A 207 7.21 -48.23 10.20
CA ILE A 207 6.03 -47.58 9.65
C ILE A 207 6.18 -46.08 9.81
N VAL A 208 5.88 -45.38 8.72
CA VAL A 208 5.79 -43.92 8.73
C VAL A 208 4.42 -43.57 9.34
N VAL A 209 4.41 -43.17 10.60
CA VAL A 209 3.20 -42.74 11.29
C VAL A 209 3.05 -41.24 11.03
N LYS A 210 2.01 -40.87 10.27
CA LYS A 210 1.58 -39.46 10.17
C LYS A 210 1.31 -38.94 11.58
N ASP A 211 1.73 -37.71 11.88
CA ASP A 211 1.50 -37.15 13.21
C ASP A 211 0.06 -37.37 13.70
N PRO A 212 -0.13 -37.82 14.96
CA PRO A 212 -1.42 -38.25 15.49
C PRO A 212 -2.47 -37.14 15.52
N GLU A 213 -2.08 -35.88 15.35
CA GLU A 213 -2.99 -34.74 15.28
C GLU A 213 -3.91 -34.78 14.06
N LYS A 214 -3.51 -35.42 12.95
CA LYS A 214 -4.40 -35.66 11.79
C LYS A 214 -5.66 -36.46 12.13
N GLY A 215 -5.69 -37.17 13.26
CA GLY A 215 -6.85 -37.94 13.72
C GLY A 215 -7.68 -37.26 14.83
N ARG A 216 -7.22 -36.12 15.37
CA ARG A 216 -7.93 -35.36 16.41
C ARG A 216 -8.78 -34.22 15.88
N GLU A 217 -8.88 -34.06 14.55
CA GLU A 217 -9.95 -33.28 13.92
C GLU A 217 -11.30 -33.94 14.27
N GLY A 218 -11.82 -33.67 15.46
CA GLY A 218 -13.21 -33.90 15.77
C GLY A 218 -14.09 -33.13 14.78
N ASN A 219 -15.39 -33.42 14.77
CA ASN A 219 -16.41 -32.68 14.00
C ASN A 219 -16.57 -31.21 14.46
N THR A 220 -15.56 -30.60 15.08
CA THR A 220 -15.60 -29.19 15.47
C THR A 220 -15.83 -28.36 14.21
N PRO A 221 -16.90 -27.55 14.14
CA PRO A 221 -17.16 -26.74 12.96
C PRO A 221 -15.96 -25.80 12.73
N VAL A 222 -15.49 -25.71 11.49
CA VAL A 222 -14.37 -24.81 11.12
C VAL A 222 -14.79 -23.33 11.25
N ARG A 223 -16.10 -23.06 11.13
CA ARG A 223 -16.72 -21.74 11.33
C ARG A 223 -18.15 -21.89 11.89
N PRO A 224 -18.72 -20.84 12.51
CA PRO A 224 -20.14 -20.80 12.85
C PRO A 224 -21.03 -20.90 11.60
N ASP A 225 -22.24 -21.45 11.76
CA ASP A 225 -23.23 -21.53 10.67
C ASP A 225 -23.80 -20.16 10.27
N ASN A 226 -23.81 -19.21 11.21
CA ASN A 226 -24.29 -17.85 11.00
C ASN A 226 -23.22 -16.96 10.34
N GLU A 227 -23.67 -15.84 9.75
CA GLU A 227 -22.76 -14.80 9.25
C GLU A 227 -21.79 -14.33 10.33
N LEU A 228 -20.53 -14.13 9.94
CA LEU A 228 -19.48 -13.72 10.88
C LEU A 228 -19.73 -12.30 11.43
N THR A 229 -19.78 -12.21 12.75
CA THR A 229 -19.81 -10.93 13.46
C THR A 229 -18.51 -10.16 13.24
N ALA A 230 -18.53 -8.83 13.43
CA ALA A 230 -17.33 -8.02 13.25
C ALA A 230 -16.19 -8.41 14.21
N LEU A 231 -16.51 -8.84 15.42
CA LEU A 231 -15.56 -9.37 16.38
C LEU A 231 -14.95 -10.70 15.91
N GLN A 232 -15.78 -11.65 15.46
CA GLN A 232 -15.29 -12.94 14.94
C GLN A 232 -14.37 -12.76 13.73
N VAL A 233 -14.69 -11.84 12.82
CA VAL A 233 -13.81 -11.48 11.70
C VAL A 233 -12.42 -11.09 12.20
N ILE A 234 -12.32 -10.25 13.24
CA ILE A 234 -11.02 -9.86 13.82
C ILE A 234 -10.31 -11.04 14.48
N GLN A 235 -11.05 -11.93 15.15
CA GLN A 235 -10.46 -13.10 15.80
C GLN A 235 -9.87 -14.08 14.78
N TYR A 236 -10.62 -14.39 13.72
CA TYR A 236 -10.12 -15.23 12.63
C TYR A 236 -8.97 -14.56 11.88
N ALA A 237 -9.10 -13.27 11.57
CA ALA A 237 -8.02 -12.52 10.94
C ALA A 237 -6.76 -12.49 11.79
N TYR A 238 -6.86 -12.37 13.13
CA TYR A 238 -5.71 -12.41 14.02
C TYR A 238 -5.08 -13.81 14.11
N LYS A 239 -5.91 -14.87 14.09
CA LYS A 239 -5.42 -16.25 14.02
C LYS A 239 -4.58 -16.46 12.76
N TYR A 240 -5.13 -16.14 11.59
CA TYR A 240 -4.43 -16.35 10.32
C TYR A 240 -3.28 -15.37 10.11
N PHE A 241 -3.41 -14.13 10.56
CA PHE A 241 -2.30 -13.17 10.61
C PHE A 241 -1.06 -13.74 11.29
N ASN A 242 -1.21 -14.42 12.42
CA ASN A 242 -0.06 -14.99 13.13
C ASN A 242 0.64 -16.11 12.33
N ILE A 243 -0.07 -16.75 11.41
CA ILE A 243 0.47 -17.76 10.50
C ILE A 243 1.08 -17.03 9.27
N PHE A 244 0.25 -16.35 8.48
CA PHE A 244 0.64 -15.81 7.18
C PHE A 244 1.51 -14.54 7.23
N LYS A 245 1.72 -13.91 8.39
CA LYS A 245 2.79 -12.90 8.53
C LYS A 245 4.17 -13.48 8.20
N GLY A 246 4.35 -14.80 8.35
CA GLY A 246 5.55 -15.51 7.92
C GLY A 246 5.81 -15.43 6.41
N LEU A 247 4.80 -15.11 5.59
CA LEU A 247 4.95 -14.95 4.14
C LEU A 247 5.97 -13.86 3.80
N ILE A 248 6.05 -12.81 4.62
CA ILE A 248 6.89 -11.61 4.40
C ILE A 248 8.38 -11.95 4.48
N VAL A 249 8.72 -13.03 5.18
CA VAL A 249 10.09 -13.52 5.38
C VAL A 249 10.32 -14.88 4.73
N ASP A 250 9.46 -15.20 3.76
CA ASP A 250 9.44 -16.43 2.96
C ASP A 250 9.48 -17.70 3.83
N LEU A 251 8.73 -17.70 4.93
CA LEU A 251 8.56 -18.88 5.78
C LEU A 251 7.76 -19.96 5.04
N ILE A 252 8.15 -21.21 5.22
CA ILE A 252 7.42 -22.38 4.72
C ILE A 252 6.36 -22.77 5.74
N PHE A 253 5.11 -22.93 5.29
CA PHE A 253 4.00 -23.31 6.17
C PHE A 253 3.77 -24.82 6.19
N THR A 254 3.20 -25.29 7.29
CA THR A 254 2.82 -26.68 7.42
C THR A 254 1.60 -27.00 6.54
N ASN A 255 1.45 -28.29 6.19
CA ASN A 255 0.26 -28.73 5.46
C ASN A 255 -1.02 -28.61 6.29
N GLN A 256 -0.91 -28.72 7.62
CA GLN A 256 -2.05 -28.58 8.53
C GLN A 256 -2.61 -27.15 8.49
N GLU A 257 -1.74 -26.14 8.59
CA GLU A 257 -2.15 -24.73 8.50
C GLU A 257 -2.78 -24.42 7.13
N ARG A 258 -2.18 -24.96 6.05
CA ARG A 258 -2.73 -24.86 4.70
C ARG A 258 -4.13 -25.46 4.62
N ASP A 259 -4.30 -26.71 5.04
CA ASP A 259 -5.58 -27.43 4.92
C ASP A 259 -6.67 -26.83 5.81
N GLU A 260 -6.31 -26.36 7.00
CA GLU A 260 -7.23 -25.62 7.88
C GLU A 260 -7.71 -24.32 7.24
N SER A 261 -6.77 -23.50 6.73
CA SER A 261 -7.10 -22.25 6.04
C SER A 261 -7.98 -22.50 4.81
N ARG A 262 -7.64 -23.53 4.00
CA ARG A 262 -8.42 -23.93 2.82
C ARG A 262 -9.86 -24.28 3.19
N LYS A 263 -10.04 -25.17 4.17
CA LYS A 263 -11.37 -25.63 4.64
C LYS A 263 -12.20 -24.46 5.18
N PHE A 264 -11.55 -23.49 5.82
CA PHE A 264 -12.22 -22.29 6.32
C PHE A 264 -12.64 -21.34 5.19
N PHE A 265 -11.72 -20.97 4.29
CA PHE A 265 -11.98 -20.02 3.20
C PHE A 265 -12.96 -20.54 2.15
N ASP A 266 -12.96 -21.84 1.84
CA ASP A 266 -13.93 -22.42 0.89
C ASP A 266 -15.39 -22.32 1.38
N LYS A 267 -15.61 -22.20 2.70
CA LYS A 267 -16.94 -21.99 3.29
C LYS A 267 -17.33 -20.52 3.42
N LEU A 268 -16.42 -19.59 3.20
CA LEU A 268 -16.71 -18.15 3.33
C LEU A 268 -17.45 -17.61 2.12
N THR A 269 -18.28 -16.61 2.37
CA THR A 269 -18.71 -15.71 1.29
C THR A 269 -17.56 -14.81 0.86
N ALA A 270 -17.56 -14.34 -0.38
CA ALA A 270 -16.53 -13.42 -0.88
C ALA A 270 -16.43 -12.15 0.00
N GLU A 271 -17.56 -11.63 0.49
CA GLU A 271 -17.58 -10.47 1.38
C GLU A 271 -16.92 -10.75 2.74
N GLU A 272 -17.19 -11.92 3.34
CA GLU A 272 -16.51 -12.34 4.58
C GLU A 272 -15.01 -12.52 4.37
N ALA A 273 -14.59 -13.13 3.27
CA ALA A 273 -13.18 -13.28 2.92
C ALA A 273 -12.49 -11.90 2.79
N LEU A 274 -13.13 -10.94 2.13
CA LEU A 274 -12.61 -9.56 2.03
C LEU A 274 -12.46 -8.92 3.41
N ARG A 275 -13.43 -9.12 4.30
CA ARG A 275 -13.42 -8.57 5.67
C ARG A 275 -12.29 -9.15 6.53
N ILE A 276 -11.95 -10.41 6.34
CA ILE A 276 -10.84 -11.06 7.07
C ILE A 276 -9.50 -10.56 6.53
N ILE A 277 -9.31 -10.62 5.21
CA ILE A 277 -8.05 -10.21 4.56
C ILE A 277 -7.75 -8.73 4.81
N GLU A 278 -8.75 -7.83 4.81
CA GLU A 278 -8.49 -6.41 5.11
C GLU A 278 -8.02 -6.15 6.55
N VAL A 279 -8.44 -7.00 7.50
CA VAL A 279 -7.99 -6.91 8.89
C VAL A 279 -6.57 -7.44 8.97
N GLU A 280 -6.31 -8.60 8.36
CA GLU A 280 -4.98 -9.22 8.33
C GLU A 280 -3.92 -8.32 7.71
N LEU A 281 -4.18 -7.73 6.53
CA LEU A 281 -3.27 -6.73 5.94
C LEU A 281 -3.08 -5.51 6.85
N GLY A 282 -4.13 -5.11 7.58
CA GLY A 282 -4.05 -4.05 8.58
C GLY A 282 -3.16 -4.41 9.76
N LEU A 283 -3.23 -5.66 10.23
CA LEU A 283 -2.39 -6.19 11.30
C LEU A 283 -0.93 -6.27 10.85
N ILE A 284 -0.66 -6.74 9.63
CA ILE A 284 0.69 -6.74 9.03
C ILE A 284 1.26 -5.32 8.96
N TYR A 285 0.48 -4.35 8.48
CA TYR A 285 0.91 -2.95 8.45
C TYR A 285 1.28 -2.44 9.85
N ASP A 286 0.40 -2.68 10.83
CA ASP A 286 0.61 -2.21 12.20
C ASP A 286 1.85 -2.88 12.83
N CYS A 287 2.12 -4.15 12.51
CA CYS A 287 3.31 -4.88 12.92
C CYS A 287 4.63 -4.26 12.40
N LEU A 288 4.65 -3.84 11.13
CA LEU A 288 5.88 -3.42 10.44
C LEU A 288 6.17 -1.92 10.52
N PHE A 289 5.14 -1.08 10.61
CA PHE A 289 5.28 0.37 10.45
C PHE A 289 4.85 1.20 11.66
N THR A 290 4.41 0.54 12.75
CA THR A 290 3.95 1.20 13.97
C THR A 290 4.51 0.53 15.21
N LYS A 291 4.30 1.14 16.39
CA LYS A 291 4.72 0.54 17.67
C LYS A 291 3.77 -0.57 18.17
N ALA A 292 2.82 -1.04 17.37
CA ALA A 292 1.76 -1.94 17.80
C ALA A 292 2.30 -3.21 18.49
N GLU A 293 3.29 -3.87 17.92
CA GLU A 293 3.83 -5.14 18.45
C GLU A 293 4.33 -5.01 19.90
N ILE A 294 4.99 -3.89 20.20
CA ILE A 294 5.51 -3.61 21.55
C ILE A 294 4.39 -3.11 22.48
N LEU A 295 3.52 -2.24 21.99
CA LEU A 295 2.51 -1.57 22.81
C LEU A 295 1.36 -2.49 23.22
N HIS A 296 1.03 -3.50 22.41
CA HIS A 296 -0.05 -4.44 22.72
C HIS A 296 0.40 -5.59 23.65
N ASN A 297 1.62 -5.53 24.20
CA ASN A 297 2.10 -6.38 25.29
C ASN A 297 1.80 -5.76 26.65
N TRP A 298 1.72 -6.59 27.70
CA TRP A 298 1.53 -6.12 29.09
C TRP A 298 2.61 -5.11 29.52
N THR A 299 3.86 -5.31 29.09
CA THR A 299 4.97 -4.40 29.34
C THR A 299 4.79 -3.04 28.66
N GLY A 300 4.40 -3.02 27.38
CA GLY A 300 4.13 -1.79 26.64
C GLY A 300 2.95 -0.99 27.21
N ALA A 301 1.90 -1.67 27.67
CA ALA A 301 0.78 -1.02 28.35
C ALA A 301 1.25 -0.30 29.63
N VAL A 302 2.09 -0.96 30.44
CA VAL A 302 2.68 -0.35 31.66
C VAL A 302 3.55 0.86 31.31
N PHE A 303 4.42 0.77 30.31
CA PHE A 303 5.27 1.88 29.88
C PHE A 303 4.46 3.10 29.42
N ARG A 304 3.32 2.90 28.74
CA ARG A 304 2.42 4.00 28.40
C ARG A 304 1.84 4.72 29.61
N PHE A 305 1.37 3.98 30.61
CA PHE A 305 0.84 4.59 31.84
C PHE A 305 1.93 5.34 32.60
N ILE A 306 3.17 4.82 32.61
CA ILE A 306 4.32 5.50 33.20
C ILE A 306 4.63 6.79 32.42
N ALA A 307 4.73 6.75 31.09
CA ALA A 307 5.04 7.92 30.27
C ALA A 307 3.99 9.03 30.41
N LEU A 308 2.70 8.68 30.39
CA LEU A 308 1.60 9.62 30.65
C LEU A 308 1.67 10.17 32.08
N GLY A 309 1.96 9.31 33.06
CA GLY A 309 2.18 9.68 34.45
C GLY A 309 3.33 10.68 34.61
N CYS A 310 4.43 10.50 33.89
CA CYS A 310 5.58 11.41 33.89
C CYS A 310 5.19 12.80 33.38
N LEU A 311 4.42 12.89 32.29
CA LEU A 311 3.94 14.17 31.76
C LEU A 311 3.00 14.89 32.73
N VAL A 312 2.04 14.17 33.31
CA VAL A 312 1.08 14.72 34.29
C VAL A 312 1.79 15.17 35.56
N ALA A 313 2.70 14.35 36.10
CA ALA A 313 3.50 14.71 37.27
C ALA A 313 4.35 15.96 37.01
N SER A 314 4.98 16.04 35.83
CA SER A 314 5.80 17.18 35.43
C SER A 314 4.98 18.47 35.30
N LEU A 315 3.76 18.39 34.75
CA LEU A 315 2.83 19.51 34.71
C LEU A 315 2.42 19.98 36.11
N CYS A 316 2.09 19.06 37.01
CA CYS A 316 1.74 19.37 38.38
C CYS A 316 2.90 20.04 39.13
N LEU A 317 4.11 19.48 39.04
CA LEU A 317 5.31 20.02 39.67
C LEU A 317 5.71 21.38 39.09
N PHE A 318 5.63 21.55 37.76
CA PHE A 318 5.90 22.83 37.11
C PHE A 318 4.92 23.91 37.57
N LYS A 319 3.64 23.56 37.76
CA LYS A 319 2.61 24.47 38.28
C LYS A 319 2.85 24.89 39.73
N MET A 320 3.46 24.03 40.55
CA MET A 320 3.78 24.31 41.95
C MET A 320 4.98 25.25 42.12
N ASN A 321 5.85 25.38 41.10
CA ASN A 321 7.01 26.26 41.14
C ASN A 321 6.65 27.74 40.91
N LYS A 322 7.46 28.65 41.48
CA LYS A 322 7.24 30.11 41.41
C LYS A 322 7.45 30.64 39.99
N LYS A 323 6.40 31.23 39.39
CA LYS A 323 6.34 31.64 37.97
C LYS A 323 7.04 32.95 37.67
N ASP A 324 7.04 33.88 38.63
CA ASP A 324 7.47 35.28 38.47
C ASP A 324 8.98 35.42 38.14
N GLN A 325 9.68 34.30 38.10
CA GLN A 325 11.12 34.25 37.90
C GLN A 325 11.51 33.95 36.46
N TYR A 326 10.63 33.43 35.61
CA TYR A 326 10.96 33.07 34.23
C TYR A 326 10.41 34.09 33.22
N ASP A 327 10.91 34.06 31.97
CA ASP A 327 10.32 34.85 30.89
C ASP A 327 8.87 34.40 30.66
N GLY A 328 7.94 35.35 30.56
CA GLY A 328 6.51 35.05 30.45
C GLY A 328 6.20 34.17 29.23
N PHE A 329 6.94 34.36 28.14
CA PHE A 329 6.81 33.53 26.95
C PHE A 329 7.24 32.07 27.18
N ASP A 330 8.38 31.86 27.85
CA ASP A 330 8.93 30.51 28.07
C ASP A 330 8.06 29.69 29.03
N VAL A 331 7.43 30.36 29.99
CA VAL A 331 6.42 29.74 30.87
C VAL A 331 5.23 29.27 30.04
N VAL A 332 4.69 30.13 29.16
CA VAL A 332 3.56 29.79 28.28
C VAL A 332 3.93 28.64 27.34
N LEU A 333 5.12 28.69 26.75
CA LEU A 333 5.63 27.63 25.87
C LEU A 333 5.74 26.30 26.62
N THR A 334 6.26 26.30 27.84
CA THR A 334 6.38 25.08 28.66
C THR A 334 5.02 24.48 29.00
N TYR A 335 4.03 25.30 29.36
CA TYR A 335 2.66 24.83 29.54
C TYR A 335 2.07 24.26 28.24
N ALA A 336 2.30 24.93 27.10
CA ALA A 336 1.83 24.45 25.81
C ALA A 336 2.43 23.08 25.47
N LEU A 337 3.74 22.89 25.67
CA LEU A 337 4.44 21.62 25.44
C LEU A 337 3.84 20.49 26.29
N LEU A 338 3.66 20.72 27.59
CA LEU A 338 3.12 19.71 28.50
C LEU A 338 1.65 19.39 28.22
N ILE A 339 0.81 20.40 28.01
CA ILE A 339 -0.62 20.20 27.74
C ILE A 339 -0.82 19.50 26.38
N CYS A 340 -0.12 19.95 25.34
CA CYS A 340 -0.16 19.29 24.03
C CYS A 340 0.40 17.88 24.11
N GLY A 341 1.52 17.65 24.80
CA GLY A 341 2.08 16.31 25.01
C GLY A 341 1.08 15.36 25.69
N ILE A 342 0.42 15.80 26.77
CA ILE A 342 -0.63 15.01 27.45
C ILE A 342 -1.81 14.75 26.51
N ALA A 343 -2.25 15.75 25.75
CA ALA A 343 -3.36 15.60 24.82
C ALA A 343 -3.02 14.60 23.70
N LEU A 344 -1.81 14.68 23.13
CA LEU A 344 -1.31 13.76 22.11
C LEU A 344 -1.20 12.33 22.64
N ASP A 345 -0.68 12.13 23.84
CA ASP A 345 -0.59 10.81 24.48
C ASP A 345 -1.97 10.24 24.82
N SER A 346 -2.89 11.08 25.26
CA SER A 346 -4.29 10.68 25.52
C SER A 346 -4.99 10.25 24.24
N ILE A 347 -4.74 10.93 23.11
CA ILE A 347 -5.26 10.55 21.80
C ILE A 347 -4.62 9.24 21.33
N ALA A 348 -3.31 9.06 21.52
CA ALA A 348 -2.63 7.81 21.19
C ALA A 348 -3.17 6.63 22.01
N LEU A 349 -3.47 6.83 23.30
CA LEU A 349 -4.11 5.85 24.17
C LEU A 349 -5.54 5.51 23.69
N LEU A 350 -6.31 6.51 23.24
CA LEU A 350 -7.64 6.27 22.67
C LEU A 350 -7.56 5.45 21.38
N MET A 351 -6.63 5.78 20.49
CA MET A 351 -6.39 5.01 19.26
C MET A 351 -5.98 3.58 19.58
N PHE A 352 -5.17 3.38 20.62
CA PHE A 352 -4.77 2.06 21.11
C PHE A 352 -5.98 1.25 21.57
N CYS A 353 -6.91 1.82 22.34
CA CYS A 353 -8.11 1.10 22.81
C CYS A 353 -9.04 0.64 21.66
N VAL A 354 -9.11 1.40 20.56
CA VAL A 354 -9.97 1.10 19.40
C VAL A 354 -9.21 0.35 18.28
N SER A 355 -7.93 0.04 18.50
CA SER A 355 -7.11 -0.72 17.56
C SER A 355 -7.61 -2.16 17.44
N ASP A 356 -7.53 -2.72 16.24
CA ASP A 356 -7.96 -4.10 15.98
C ASP A 356 -7.08 -5.11 16.73
N TRP A 357 -5.80 -4.77 16.93
CA TRP A 357 -4.86 -5.52 17.79
C TRP A 357 -5.34 -5.66 19.24
N THR A 358 -5.76 -4.56 19.88
CA THR A 358 -6.26 -4.60 21.26
C THR A 358 -7.48 -5.48 21.37
N ILE A 359 -8.40 -5.36 20.41
CA ILE A 359 -9.64 -6.13 20.39
C ILE A 359 -9.32 -7.63 20.21
N ALA A 360 -8.42 -7.97 19.28
CA ALA A 360 -8.00 -9.34 19.03
C ALA A 360 -7.33 -10.00 20.25
N ARG A 361 -6.44 -9.28 20.95
CA ARG A 361 -5.76 -9.83 22.13
C ARG A 361 -6.64 -9.89 23.39
N LEU A 362 -7.60 -8.97 23.53
CA LEU A 362 -8.53 -8.93 24.67
C LEU A 362 -9.61 -10.02 24.61
N ARG A 363 -9.96 -10.48 23.40
CA ARG A 363 -10.94 -11.55 23.16
C ARG A 363 -10.37 -12.60 22.23
N LYS A 364 -9.77 -13.65 22.81
CA LYS A 364 -9.36 -14.84 22.05
C LYS A 364 -10.58 -15.52 21.41
N LEU A 365 -10.33 -16.23 20.31
CA LEU A 365 -11.33 -17.07 19.65
C LEU A 365 -11.90 -18.07 20.66
N LYS A 366 -13.22 -18.17 20.75
CA LYS A 366 -13.91 -19.11 21.63
C LYS A 366 -13.66 -20.54 21.11
N GLU A 367 -13.33 -21.46 22.01
CA GLU A 367 -13.20 -22.89 21.66
C GLU A 367 -14.56 -23.47 21.26
N ASP A 368 -15.62 -23.08 21.98
CA ASP A 368 -17.01 -23.40 21.65
C ASP A 368 -17.62 -22.31 20.76
N LEU A 369 -17.88 -22.62 19.50
CA LEU A 369 -18.48 -21.68 18.54
C LEU A 369 -19.93 -21.28 18.88
N GLU A 370 -20.62 -22.08 19.69
CA GLU A 370 -22.01 -21.84 20.12
C GLU A 370 -22.14 -21.00 21.40
N GLU A 371 -21.03 -20.58 22.01
CA GLU A 371 -21.06 -19.81 23.25
C GLU A 371 -21.69 -18.41 23.04
N LYS A 372 -22.68 -18.06 23.86
CA LYS A 372 -23.44 -16.80 23.77
C LYS A 372 -22.55 -15.55 23.88
N ASP A 373 -22.97 -14.50 23.18
CA ASP A 373 -22.32 -13.19 23.24
C ASP A 373 -22.49 -12.52 24.61
N THR A 374 -21.36 -12.12 25.18
CA THR A 374 -21.33 -11.33 26.41
C THR A 374 -21.71 -9.87 26.13
N LEU A 375 -21.99 -9.09 27.18
CA LEU A 375 -22.20 -7.64 27.05
C LEU A 375 -20.99 -6.94 26.42
N THR A 376 -19.78 -7.40 26.73
CA THR A 376 -18.55 -6.86 26.15
C THR A 376 -18.46 -7.13 24.66
N ASP A 377 -18.90 -8.30 24.19
CA ASP A 377 -18.87 -8.64 22.77
C ASP A 377 -19.82 -7.76 21.98
N ARG A 378 -20.98 -7.43 22.54
CA ARG A 378 -21.93 -6.46 21.96
C ARG A 378 -21.33 -5.06 21.85
N VAL A 379 -20.61 -4.58 22.87
CA VAL A 379 -19.95 -3.27 22.83
C VAL A 379 -18.82 -3.25 21.79
N LEU A 380 -18.01 -4.31 21.73
CA LEU A 380 -16.93 -4.42 20.74
C LEU A 380 -17.49 -4.48 19.32
N ASN A 381 -18.51 -5.29 19.07
CA ASN A 381 -19.19 -5.34 17.78
C ASN A 381 -19.72 -3.95 17.37
N TRP A 382 -20.36 -3.22 18.29
CA TRP A 382 -20.83 -1.86 18.02
C TRP A 382 -19.71 -0.89 17.61
N ILE A 383 -18.53 -0.96 18.25
CA ILE A 383 -17.37 -0.16 17.87
C ILE A 383 -16.86 -0.57 16.48
N LEU A 384 -16.82 -1.88 16.21
CA LEU A 384 -16.31 -2.44 14.97
C LEU A 384 -17.24 -2.20 13.77
N ASP A 385 -18.55 -2.09 13.99
CA ASP A 385 -19.55 -1.77 12.96
C ASP A 385 -19.31 -0.42 12.27
N PHE A 386 -18.51 0.46 12.87
CA PHE A 386 -18.05 1.67 12.18
C PHE A 386 -16.99 1.38 11.12
N LYS A 387 -16.17 0.34 11.31
CA LYS A 387 -15.10 -0.08 10.39
C LYS A 387 -15.56 -1.14 9.38
N THR A 388 -16.74 -1.75 9.52
CA THR A 388 -17.25 -2.76 8.58
C THR A 388 -17.45 -2.20 7.17
N LEU A 389 -17.34 -3.08 6.17
CA LEU A 389 -17.52 -2.72 4.76
C LEU A 389 -18.89 -2.06 4.54
N ARG A 390 -18.89 -0.99 3.74
CA ARG A 390 -20.11 -0.28 3.35
C ARG A 390 -20.18 -0.18 1.85
N TRP A 391 -21.23 -0.75 1.28
CA TRP A 391 -21.47 -0.75 -0.15
C TRP A 391 -22.47 0.33 -0.53
N LYS A 392 -22.24 0.98 -1.67
CA LYS A 392 -23.16 1.96 -2.25
C LYS A 392 -23.32 1.68 -3.73
N ARG A 393 -24.57 1.65 -4.22
CA ARG A 393 -24.84 1.47 -5.64
C ARG A 393 -24.36 2.69 -6.45
N SER A 394 -23.55 2.42 -7.48
CA SER A 394 -23.03 3.40 -8.43
C SER A 394 -23.87 3.42 -9.69
N LYS A 395 -24.16 4.62 -10.22
CA LYS A 395 -24.87 4.80 -11.49
C LYS A 395 -23.89 4.68 -12.66
N CYS A 396 -23.48 3.46 -13.02
CA CYS A 396 -22.68 3.18 -14.22
C CYS A 396 -23.49 2.54 -15.35
N SER A 397 -24.46 1.69 -15.01
CA SER A 397 -25.41 1.00 -15.91
C SER A 397 -26.83 1.01 -15.32
N GLN A 398 -27.82 0.40 -16.01
CA GLN A 398 -29.23 0.35 -15.58
C GLN A 398 -29.40 -0.26 -14.18
N ASP A 399 -28.74 -1.40 -13.89
CA ASP A 399 -28.76 -2.04 -12.56
C ASP A 399 -27.68 -1.47 -11.60
N GLY A 400 -26.51 -1.11 -12.14
CA GLY A 400 -25.40 -0.45 -11.44
C GLY A 400 -24.66 -1.32 -10.43
N HIS A 401 -23.32 -1.24 -10.43
CA HIS A 401 -22.46 -2.00 -9.51
C HIS A 401 -22.41 -1.39 -8.10
N GLN A 402 -22.22 -2.24 -7.09
CA GLN A 402 -21.99 -1.81 -5.72
C GLN A 402 -20.52 -1.48 -5.49
N VAL A 403 -20.21 -0.24 -5.12
CA VAL A 403 -18.84 0.19 -4.82
C VAL A 403 -18.63 0.38 -3.32
N LEU A 404 -17.41 0.11 -2.86
CA LEU A 404 -17.02 0.44 -1.49
C LEU A 404 -17.16 1.95 -1.22
N ASN A 405 -17.77 2.30 -0.10
CA ASN A 405 -18.07 3.69 0.26
C ASN A 405 -17.90 3.95 1.77
N ARG A 406 -16.91 3.33 2.42
CA ARG A 406 -16.55 3.67 3.80
C ARG A 406 -16.03 5.11 3.90
N ASN A 407 -16.41 5.77 4.99
CA ASN A 407 -15.86 7.08 5.34
C ASN A 407 -14.36 6.94 5.56
N PHE A 408 -13.60 7.95 5.12
CA PHE A 408 -12.14 7.91 5.11
C PHE A 408 -11.51 7.48 6.43
N MET A 409 -12.00 8.01 7.57
CA MET A 409 -11.44 7.71 8.90
C MET A 409 -11.60 6.24 9.31
N PHE A 410 -12.61 5.54 8.80
CA PHE A 410 -12.91 4.15 9.15
C PHE A 410 -12.36 3.13 8.15
N ARG A 411 -11.62 3.58 7.14
CA ARG A 411 -10.99 2.68 6.17
C ARG A 411 -9.79 1.99 6.80
N ARG A 412 -9.68 0.70 6.51
CA ARG A 412 -8.50 -0.14 6.82
C ARG A 412 -7.42 0.00 5.75
N TRP A 413 -7.85 0.13 4.49
CA TRP A 413 -6.99 0.32 3.32
C TRP A 413 -7.55 1.41 2.38
N SER A 414 -6.90 1.69 1.25
CA SER A 414 -7.32 2.76 0.33
C SER A 414 -8.71 2.53 -0.30
N GLU A 415 -9.06 1.26 -0.53
CA GLU A 415 -10.26 0.78 -1.22
C GLU A 415 -10.37 1.28 -2.67
N TYR A 416 -9.23 1.62 -3.28
CA TYR A 416 -9.13 2.04 -4.67
C TYR A 416 -8.44 0.97 -5.52
N VAL A 417 -8.95 0.78 -6.73
CA VAL A 417 -8.30 0.06 -7.82
C VAL A 417 -7.81 1.12 -8.81
N HIS A 418 -6.51 1.15 -9.03
CA HIS A 418 -5.88 2.10 -9.93
C HIS A 418 -6.00 1.66 -11.39
N ALA A 419 -5.90 2.60 -12.31
CA ALA A 419 -6.09 2.38 -13.72
C ALA A 419 -5.07 3.20 -14.51
N TYR A 420 -4.43 2.54 -15.48
CA TYR A 420 -3.55 3.15 -16.46
C TYR A 420 -3.88 2.57 -17.83
N ASN A 421 -3.95 3.42 -18.86
CA ASN A 421 -4.34 2.97 -20.21
C ASN A 421 -3.33 3.43 -21.25
N LEU A 422 -2.76 2.47 -21.99
CA LEU A 422 -1.70 2.71 -22.96
C LEU A 422 -2.16 3.61 -24.12
N ILE A 423 -3.29 3.28 -24.76
CA ILE A 423 -3.81 4.06 -25.89
C ILE A 423 -4.21 5.46 -25.41
N GLY A 424 -4.79 5.56 -24.21
CA GLY A 424 -5.12 6.81 -23.55
C GLY A 424 -3.89 7.68 -23.34
N PHE A 425 -2.81 7.10 -22.83
CA PHE A 425 -1.53 7.78 -22.68
C PHE A 425 -0.99 8.30 -24.02
N CYS A 426 -0.98 7.47 -25.07
CA CYS A 426 -0.51 7.86 -26.41
C CYS A 426 -1.30 9.03 -27.00
N LEU A 427 -2.61 9.09 -26.75
CA LEU A 427 -3.49 10.18 -27.18
C LEU A 427 -3.47 11.38 -26.21
N GLY A 428 -2.77 11.29 -25.09
CA GLY A 428 -2.79 12.29 -24.03
C GLY A 428 -4.19 12.47 -23.39
N ILE A 429 -4.94 11.38 -23.24
CA ILE A 429 -6.27 11.31 -22.63
C ILE A 429 -6.18 10.47 -21.34
N ARG A 430 -6.70 11.01 -20.23
CA ARG A 430 -6.85 10.21 -19.00
C ARG A 430 -7.85 9.06 -19.21
N PRO A 431 -7.60 7.87 -18.62
CA PRO A 431 -8.58 6.78 -18.59
C PRO A 431 -9.96 7.25 -18.13
N LYS A 432 -11.02 6.69 -18.71
CA LYS A 432 -12.39 6.97 -18.28
C LYS A 432 -12.69 6.15 -17.03
N ARG A 433 -13.17 6.82 -15.98
CA ARG A 433 -13.74 6.15 -14.81
C ARG A 433 -15.02 5.44 -15.20
N ILE A 434 -15.13 4.18 -14.82
CA ILE A 434 -16.33 3.36 -15.06
C ILE A 434 -17.31 3.61 -13.92
N HIS A 435 -16.83 3.62 -12.68
CA HIS A 435 -17.66 3.86 -11.50
C HIS A 435 -17.40 5.24 -10.89
N TYR A 436 -18.27 6.20 -11.20
CA TYR A 436 -18.17 7.55 -10.65
C TYR A 436 -18.48 7.56 -9.14
N THR A 437 -17.46 7.80 -8.32
CA THR A 437 -17.65 8.05 -6.89
C THR A 437 -17.22 9.47 -6.51
N LYS A 438 -18.14 10.21 -5.88
CA LYS A 438 -17.87 11.55 -5.34
C LYS A 438 -17.29 11.43 -3.93
N GLY A 439 -16.02 11.04 -3.81
CA GLY A 439 -15.30 11.17 -2.55
C GLY A 439 -14.88 12.64 -2.31
N LYS A 440 -15.24 13.25 -1.17
CA LYS A 440 -14.84 14.64 -0.84
C LYS A 440 -13.32 14.84 -0.88
N ILE A 441 -12.55 13.88 -0.33
CA ILE A 441 -11.08 13.91 -0.31
C ILE A 441 -10.49 13.70 -1.70
N HIS A 442 -11.06 12.79 -2.49
CA HIS A 442 -10.65 12.58 -3.88
C HIS A 442 -10.85 13.85 -4.70
N SER A 443 -11.99 14.53 -4.52
CA SER A 443 -12.26 15.84 -5.15
C SER A 443 -11.26 16.90 -4.69
N PHE A 444 -10.93 16.94 -3.39
CA PHE A 444 -9.94 17.88 -2.85
C PHE A 444 -8.57 17.68 -3.48
N PHE A 445 -7.98 16.48 -3.43
CA PHE A 445 -6.68 16.22 -4.06
C PHE A 445 -6.68 16.42 -5.57
N HIS A 446 -7.77 16.02 -6.26
CA HIS A 446 -7.92 16.28 -7.68
C HIS A 446 -7.94 17.79 -7.97
N GLN A 447 -8.61 18.57 -7.12
CA GLN A 447 -8.62 20.02 -7.19
C GLN A 447 -7.25 20.60 -6.83
N THR A 448 -6.51 20.06 -5.86
CA THR A 448 -5.16 20.49 -5.49
C THR A 448 -4.17 20.28 -6.63
N VAL A 449 -4.17 19.14 -7.32
CA VAL A 449 -3.32 18.90 -8.50
C VAL A 449 -3.63 19.90 -9.62
N HIS A 450 -4.91 20.22 -9.81
CA HIS A 450 -5.34 21.25 -10.76
C HIS A 450 -4.97 22.67 -10.29
N ILE A 451 -5.04 22.98 -8.99
CA ILE A 451 -4.71 24.27 -8.38
C ILE A 451 -3.20 24.53 -8.39
N LEU A 452 -2.38 23.51 -8.09
CA LEU A 452 -0.91 23.55 -8.16
C LEU A 452 -0.41 23.90 -9.56
N SER A 453 -1.30 24.02 -10.55
CA SER A 453 -1.03 24.47 -11.91
C SER A 453 0.01 23.63 -12.63
N ILE A 454 0.34 22.43 -12.14
CA ILE A 454 1.28 21.50 -12.77
C ILE A 454 0.75 21.09 -14.14
N ASP A 455 -0.56 20.81 -14.25
CA ASP A 455 -1.19 20.43 -15.52
C ASP A 455 -1.09 21.58 -16.53
N THR A 456 -1.37 22.81 -16.11
CA THR A 456 -1.25 24.03 -16.93
C THR A 456 0.20 24.38 -17.28
N ALA A 457 1.12 24.25 -16.32
CA ALA A 457 2.54 24.56 -16.49
C ALA A 457 3.20 23.58 -17.46
N ILE A 458 2.89 22.28 -17.36
CA ILE A 458 3.38 21.25 -18.28
C ILE A 458 2.69 21.36 -19.64
N GLU A 459 1.38 21.61 -19.70
CA GLU A 459 0.70 21.85 -20.97
C GLU A 459 1.26 23.08 -21.69
N ASN A 460 1.60 24.14 -20.95
CA ASN A 460 2.29 25.31 -21.50
C ASN A 460 3.74 25.02 -21.90
N ALA A 461 4.48 24.22 -21.15
CA ALA A 461 5.85 23.81 -21.52
C ALA A 461 5.86 22.92 -22.79
N THR A 462 4.89 22.03 -22.92
CA THR A 462 4.77 21.09 -24.05
C THR A 462 4.14 21.69 -25.31
N ARG A 463 3.30 22.73 -25.18
CA ARG A 463 2.90 23.56 -26.33
C ARG A 463 4.15 24.27 -26.85
N GLY A 464 4.82 23.63 -27.81
CA GLY A 464 6.09 24.10 -28.37
C GLY A 464 6.08 25.61 -28.60
N THR A 465 7.21 26.24 -28.26
CA THR A 465 7.42 27.71 -28.23
C THR A 465 6.75 28.44 -29.41
N ARG A 466 6.77 27.84 -30.61
CA ARG A 466 6.16 28.37 -31.83
C ARG A 466 4.64 28.52 -31.78
N GLN A 467 3.89 27.55 -31.25
CA GLN A 467 2.42 27.64 -31.18
C GLN A 467 1.97 28.68 -30.17
N PHE A 468 2.62 28.73 -29.01
CA PHE A 468 2.33 29.72 -27.97
C PHE A 468 2.75 31.14 -28.41
N HIS A 469 3.89 31.27 -29.10
CA HIS A 469 4.30 32.53 -29.72
C HIS A 469 3.26 33.02 -30.74
N ASN A 470 2.71 32.14 -31.57
CA ASN A 470 1.65 32.47 -32.51
C ASN A 470 0.32 32.83 -31.82
N TRP A 471 0.03 32.22 -30.66
CA TRP A 471 -1.16 32.55 -29.87
C TRP A 471 -1.01 33.90 -29.17
N ILE A 472 0.11 34.16 -28.50
CA ILE A 472 0.45 35.48 -27.93
C ILE A 472 0.46 36.53 -29.04
N GLY A 473 1.08 36.24 -30.18
CA GLY A 473 1.10 37.13 -31.34
C GLY A 473 -0.31 37.50 -31.78
N ARG A 474 -1.21 36.51 -31.89
CA ARG A 474 -2.64 36.72 -32.19
C ARG A 474 -3.39 37.48 -31.09
N PHE A 475 -3.11 37.19 -29.82
CA PHE A 475 -3.74 37.86 -28.69
C PHE A 475 -3.34 39.33 -28.61
N LEU A 476 -2.04 39.62 -28.77
CA LEU A 476 -1.49 40.97 -28.85
C LEU A 476 -1.95 41.69 -30.13
N SER A 477 -2.11 41.00 -31.26
CA SER A 477 -2.65 41.62 -32.48
C SER A 477 -4.14 41.96 -32.35
N ASN A 478 -4.93 41.13 -31.66
CA ASN A 478 -6.33 41.43 -31.39
C ASN A 478 -6.50 42.64 -30.46
N LEU A 479 -5.54 42.88 -29.57
CA LEU A 479 -5.48 44.10 -28.76
C LEU A 479 -5.00 45.34 -29.56
N SER A 480 -4.54 45.18 -30.81
CA SER A 480 -3.73 46.20 -31.52
C SER A 480 -4.48 47.43 -32.04
N LYS A 481 -5.70 47.72 -31.58
CA LYS A 481 -6.35 48.98 -31.96
C LYS A 481 -5.99 50.18 -31.09
N ARG A 482 -5.32 50.02 -29.94
CA ARG A 482 -5.17 51.16 -29.02
C ARG A 482 -4.04 51.09 -27.98
N ASP A 483 -2.83 50.61 -28.29
CA ASP A 483 -1.83 50.64 -27.21
C ASP A 483 -0.33 50.76 -27.54
N ASN A 484 0.37 51.39 -26.59
CA ASN A 484 1.77 51.79 -26.58
C ASN A 484 2.75 50.59 -26.55
N SER A 485 3.93 50.77 -27.14
CA SER A 485 4.97 49.72 -27.28
C SER A 485 5.46 49.13 -25.94
N VAL A 486 5.48 49.92 -24.86
CA VAL A 486 5.91 49.49 -23.52
C VAL A 486 4.89 48.54 -22.87
N ILE A 487 3.60 48.85 -22.95
CA ILE A 487 2.51 47.98 -22.44
C ILE A 487 2.52 46.66 -23.19
N ARG A 488 2.71 46.69 -24.52
CA ARG A 488 2.85 45.48 -25.33
C ARG A 488 4.03 44.60 -24.89
N THR A 489 5.14 45.21 -24.48
CA THR A 489 6.33 44.49 -24.01
C THR A 489 6.13 43.91 -22.61
N GLY A 490 5.58 44.69 -21.68
CA GLY A 490 5.24 44.23 -20.33
C GLY A 490 4.20 43.11 -20.33
N LEU A 491 3.13 43.27 -21.12
CA LEU A 491 2.10 42.24 -21.29
C LEU A 491 2.66 40.97 -21.93
N ARG A 492 3.59 41.11 -22.88
CA ARG A 492 4.33 39.98 -23.45
C ARG A 492 5.11 39.25 -22.37
N TRP A 493 5.91 39.93 -21.55
CA TRP A 493 6.64 39.31 -20.43
C TRP A 493 5.71 38.67 -19.40
N PHE A 494 4.62 39.33 -19.02
CA PHE A 494 3.62 38.79 -18.10
C PHE A 494 2.96 37.51 -18.65
N LEU A 495 2.66 37.46 -19.96
CA LEU A 495 2.11 36.27 -20.61
C LEU A 495 3.17 35.16 -20.79
N PHE A 496 4.45 35.50 -20.95
CA PHE A 496 5.56 34.54 -21.04
C PHE A 496 6.03 34.03 -19.67
N PHE A 497 5.85 34.79 -18.59
CA PHE A 497 6.36 34.44 -17.25
C PHE A 497 5.84 33.09 -16.72
N PRO A 498 4.54 32.75 -16.83
CA PRO A 498 4.05 31.41 -16.48
C PRO A 498 4.67 30.29 -17.31
N GLN A 499 5.01 30.56 -18.57
CA GLN A 499 5.66 29.56 -19.42
C GLN A 499 7.15 29.44 -19.09
N LEU A 500 7.87 30.54 -18.81
CA LEU A 500 9.26 30.48 -18.37
C LEU A 500 9.37 29.74 -17.02
N LEU A 501 8.48 30.06 -16.07
CA LEU A 501 8.38 29.34 -14.80
C LEU A 501 8.01 27.87 -15.03
N GLY A 502 7.04 27.59 -15.90
CA GLY A 502 6.67 26.23 -16.27
C GLY A 502 7.81 25.45 -16.94
N LEU A 503 8.66 26.11 -17.74
CA LEU A 503 9.81 25.51 -18.41
C LEU A 503 10.97 25.30 -17.44
N LEU A 504 11.18 26.22 -16.49
CA LEU A 504 12.11 26.04 -15.38
C LEU A 504 11.69 24.89 -14.48
N ILE A 505 10.40 24.82 -14.11
CA ILE A 505 9.83 23.70 -13.35
C ILE A 505 9.96 22.41 -14.16
N TYR A 506 9.62 22.41 -15.44
CA TYR A 506 9.74 21.23 -16.29
C TYR A 506 11.19 20.75 -16.41
N ASN A 507 12.14 21.65 -16.68
CA ASN A 507 13.56 21.31 -16.74
C ASN A 507 14.11 20.86 -15.39
N PHE A 508 13.65 21.45 -14.29
CA PHE A 508 13.99 21.00 -12.93
C PHE A 508 13.45 19.60 -12.68
N LEU A 509 12.18 19.34 -13.01
CA LEU A 509 11.56 18.02 -12.88
C LEU A 509 12.26 16.98 -13.78
N ASP A 510 12.63 17.34 -14.99
CA ASP A 510 13.35 16.48 -15.94
C ASP A 510 14.78 16.20 -15.45
N PHE A 511 15.49 17.21 -14.96
CA PHE A 511 16.82 17.08 -14.37
C PHE A 511 16.83 16.12 -13.17
N PHE A 512 15.81 16.16 -12.31
CA PHE A 512 15.66 15.24 -11.19
C PHE A 512 14.97 13.91 -11.55
N GLY A 513 14.63 13.67 -12.83
CA GLY A 513 13.92 12.44 -13.26
C GLY A 513 12.49 12.32 -12.72
N ILE A 514 11.91 13.40 -12.21
CA ILE A 514 10.53 13.46 -11.67
C ILE A 514 9.51 13.58 -12.81
N LYS A 515 9.93 13.82 -14.05
CA LYS A 515 9.04 13.87 -15.22
C LYS A 515 8.15 12.63 -15.32
N ASP A 516 8.74 11.44 -15.23
CA ASP A 516 8.01 10.17 -15.27
C ASP A 516 6.98 10.11 -14.14
N LEU A 517 7.35 10.55 -12.93
CA LEU A 517 6.45 10.65 -11.78
C LEU A 517 5.25 11.57 -12.04
N VAL A 518 5.46 12.70 -12.72
CA VAL A 518 4.38 13.63 -13.03
C VAL A 518 3.47 13.09 -14.13
N GLU A 519 4.03 12.45 -15.16
CA GLU A 519 3.24 11.77 -16.19
C GLU A 519 2.42 10.64 -15.58
N GLU A 520 3.00 9.84 -14.69
CA GLU A 520 2.29 8.82 -13.91
C GLU A 520 1.13 9.44 -13.11
N ILE A 521 1.37 10.49 -12.32
CA ILE A 521 0.31 11.16 -11.54
C ILE A 521 -0.79 11.73 -12.46
N ARG A 522 -0.43 12.17 -13.67
CA ARG A 522 -1.35 12.79 -14.62
C ARG A 522 -2.25 11.75 -15.29
N PHE A 523 -1.74 10.57 -15.61
CA PHE A 523 -2.44 9.54 -16.38
C PHE A 523 -3.01 8.40 -15.54
N THR A 524 -2.64 8.31 -14.25
CA THR A 524 -3.28 7.39 -13.31
C THR A 524 -4.63 7.88 -12.84
N VAL A 525 -5.61 6.99 -12.90
CA VAL A 525 -6.96 7.18 -12.36
C VAL A 525 -7.20 6.11 -11.29
N SER A 526 -8.10 6.39 -10.36
CA SER A 526 -8.43 5.47 -9.26
C SER A 526 -9.94 5.35 -9.13
N ASP A 527 -10.47 4.15 -9.33
CA ASP A 527 -11.87 3.80 -9.08
C ASP A 527 -12.00 2.98 -7.80
N ARG A 528 -13.21 2.83 -7.28
CA ARG A 528 -13.45 2.07 -6.04
C ARG A 528 -13.64 0.61 -6.39
N LEU A 529 -13.12 -0.29 -5.55
CA LEU A 529 -13.37 -1.72 -5.71
C LEU A 529 -14.89 -1.96 -5.69
N THR A 530 -15.39 -2.65 -6.71
CA THR A 530 -16.77 -3.11 -6.78
C THR A 530 -16.92 -4.46 -6.08
N ARG A 531 -18.09 -4.68 -5.50
CA ARG A 531 -18.46 -5.93 -4.84
C ARG A 531 -18.39 -7.08 -5.84
N GLU A 532 -18.97 -6.86 -7.01
CA GLU A 532 -19.13 -7.87 -8.04
C GLU A 532 -17.77 -8.26 -8.66
N LEU A 533 -16.82 -7.32 -8.79
CA LEU A 533 -15.46 -7.64 -9.23
C LEU A 533 -14.72 -8.49 -8.20
N TRP A 534 -14.86 -8.18 -6.92
CA TRP A 534 -14.25 -8.98 -5.86
C TRP A 534 -14.89 -10.37 -5.77
N GLU A 535 -16.21 -10.46 -5.84
CA GLU A 535 -16.95 -11.73 -5.91
C GLU A 535 -16.48 -12.57 -7.10
N PHE A 536 -16.28 -11.94 -8.25
CA PHE A 536 -15.75 -12.61 -9.43
C PHE A 536 -14.33 -13.16 -9.19
N ILE A 537 -13.39 -12.33 -8.72
CA ILE A 537 -12.01 -12.77 -8.41
C ILE A 537 -12.02 -13.91 -7.38
N PHE A 538 -12.79 -13.76 -6.30
CA PHE A 538 -12.92 -14.76 -5.25
C PHE A 538 -13.42 -16.10 -5.80
N THR A 539 -14.48 -16.06 -6.61
CA THR A 539 -15.09 -17.27 -7.19
C THR A 539 -14.14 -17.99 -8.13
N GLU A 540 -13.41 -17.26 -8.98
CA GLU A 540 -12.43 -17.85 -9.90
C GLU A 540 -11.26 -18.50 -9.15
N VAL A 541 -10.74 -17.86 -8.10
CA VAL A 541 -9.68 -18.44 -7.26
C VAL A 541 -10.20 -19.65 -6.47
N GLN A 542 -11.40 -19.56 -5.92
CA GLN A 542 -12.07 -20.67 -5.22
C GLN A 542 -12.28 -21.87 -6.15
N GLN A 543 -12.69 -21.64 -7.40
CA GLN A 543 -12.88 -22.70 -8.38
C GLN A 543 -11.54 -23.36 -8.72
N LYS A 544 -10.48 -22.58 -8.98
CA LYS A 544 -9.13 -23.08 -9.28
C LYS A 544 -8.59 -23.97 -8.16
N HIS A 545 -8.78 -23.56 -6.91
CA HIS A 545 -8.36 -24.32 -5.73
C HIS A 545 -8.94 -25.74 -5.64
N ARG A 546 -10.18 -25.95 -6.11
CA ARG A 546 -10.81 -27.28 -6.09
C ARG A 546 -10.11 -28.29 -7.00
N PHE A 547 -9.32 -27.82 -7.96
CA PHE A 547 -8.47 -28.66 -8.82
C PHE A 547 -7.04 -28.80 -8.27
N ALA A 548 -6.70 -28.12 -7.17
CA ALA A 548 -5.39 -28.16 -6.53
C ALA A 548 -5.38 -29.17 -5.36
N GLU A 549 -5.63 -30.45 -5.67
CA GLU A 549 -5.59 -31.52 -4.68
C GLU A 549 -4.15 -31.78 -4.21
N ASP A 550 -3.24 -31.96 -5.15
CA ASP A 550 -1.82 -32.19 -4.92
C ASP A 550 -0.97 -30.92 -5.12
N GLN A 551 0.26 -30.94 -4.60
CA GLN A 551 1.16 -29.78 -4.67
C GLN A 551 1.59 -29.49 -6.12
N GLU A 552 1.75 -30.50 -6.97
CA GLU A 552 2.16 -30.31 -8.37
C GLU A 552 1.04 -29.64 -9.16
N SER A 553 -0.22 -30.06 -8.98
CA SER A 553 -1.38 -29.35 -9.53
C SER A 553 -1.52 -27.94 -8.99
N ALA A 554 -1.31 -27.73 -7.68
CA ALA A 554 -1.33 -26.40 -7.07
C ALA A 554 -0.29 -25.47 -7.70
N LYS A 555 0.94 -25.98 -7.90
CA LYS A 555 2.03 -25.26 -8.59
C LYS A 555 1.73 -25.00 -10.07
N GLY A 556 1.14 -25.98 -10.75
CA GLY A 556 0.73 -25.81 -12.15
C GLY A 556 -0.33 -24.71 -12.30
N ILE A 557 -1.31 -24.68 -11.39
CA ILE A 557 -2.39 -23.68 -11.36
C ILE A 557 -1.86 -22.29 -10.99
N SER A 558 -0.97 -22.20 -9.99
CA SER A 558 -0.36 -20.94 -9.57
C SER A 558 0.58 -20.35 -10.64
N SER A 559 1.23 -21.19 -11.43
CA SER A 559 2.13 -20.79 -12.52
C SER A 559 1.40 -20.46 -13.82
N ALA A 560 0.09 -20.70 -13.89
CA ALA A 560 -0.69 -20.49 -15.11
C ALA A 560 -0.93 -18.98 -15.34
N ARG A 561 -0.84 -18.53 -16.60
CA ARG A 561 -0.90 -17.10 -17.01
C ARG A 561 -2.15 -16.74 -17.83
N GLY A 562 -3.06 -17.68 -17.97
CA GLY A 562 -4.26 -17.64 -18.82
C GLY A 562 -4.49 -18.97 -19.53
N ASN A 563 -3.46 -19.82 -19.61
CA ASN A 563 -3.52 -21.12 -20.26
C ASN A 563 -4.48 -22.08 -19.57
N TRP A 564 -4.57 -22.06 -18.24
CA TRP A 564 -5.51 -22.93 -17.53
C TRP A 564 -6.95 -22.56 -17.88
N THR A 565 -7.28 -21.27 -17.82
CA THR A 565 -8.62 -20.75 -18.20
C THR A 565 -8.98 -21.10 -19.65
N LEU A 566 -8.04 -20.92 -20.59
CA LEU A 566 -8.27 -21.20 -22.00
C LEU A 566 -8.49 -22.69 -22.27
N LEU A 567 -7.74 -23.57 -21.59
CA LEU A 567 -7.92 -25.03 -21.67
C LEU A 567 -9.23 -25.47 -21.02
N GLU A 568 -9.56 -24.96 -19.84
CA GLU A 568 -10.80 -25.29 -19.14
C GLU A 568 -12.03 -24.86 -19.95
N THR A 569 -12.01 -23.66 -20.52
CA THR A 569 -13.13 -23.14 -21.32
C THR A 569 -13.27 -23.88 -22.66
N SER A 570 -12.15 -24.30 -23.26
CA SER A 570 -12.17 -25.16 -24.44
C SER A 570 -12.75 -26.53 -24.13
N SER A 571 -12.39 -27.13 -22.99
CA SER A 571 -12.92 -28.44 -22.56
C SER A 571 -14.41 -28.43 -22.22
N LYS A 572 -14.98 -27.29 -21.81
CA LYS A 572 -16.41 -27.16 -21.46
C LYS A 572 -17.33 -27.11 -22.69
N LYS A 573 -16.83 -26.76 -23.89
CA LYS A 573 -17.65 -26.66 -25.10
C LYS A 573 -17.70 -28.01 -25.85
N LYS A 574 -18.92 -28.52 -26.12
CA LYS A 574 -19.18 -29.76 -26.87
C LYS A 574 -19.05 -29.54 -28.38
N GLU A 575 -18.32 -30.43 -29.07
CA GLU A 575 -18.25 -30.79 -30.51
C GLU A 575 -18.21 -29.70 -31.61
N ASP A 576 -18.78 -28.50 -31.43
CA ASP A 576 -18.76 -27.36 -32.39
C ASP A 576 -18.19 -26.08 -31.74
N GLY A 577 -17.49 -26.22 -30.61
CA GLY A 577 -16.89 -25.10 -29.90
C GLY A 577 -15.62 -24.58 -30.58
N THR A 578 -15.46 -23.25 -30.64
CA THR A 578 -14.21 -22.62 -31.04
C THR A 578 -13.05 -23.14 -30.19
N ASP A 579 -12.01 -23.66 -30.84
CA ASP A 579 -10.79 -24.11 -30.20
C ASP A 579 -9.94 -22.90 -29.79
N HIS A 580 -9.91 -22.58 -28.50
CA HIS A 580 -9.10 -21.48 -27.96
C HIS A 580 -7.59 -21.82 -27.94
N THR A 581 -7.16 -22.99 -28.44
CA THR A 581 -5.74 -23.36 -28.54
C THR A 581 -4.92 -22.32 -29.29
N LYS A 582 -5.51 -21.64 -30.29
CA LYS A 582 -4.85 -20.51 -30.99
C LYS A 582 -4.52 -19.35 -30.06
N LEU A 583 -5.35 -19.10 -29.04
CA LEU A 583 -5.12 -18.01 -28.09
C LEU A 583 -4.00 -18.34 -27.08
N LEU A 584 -3.69 -19.62 -26.88
CA LEU A 584 -2.63 -20.05 -25.95
C LEU A 584 -1.27 -19.46 -26.32
N GLN A 585 -0.96 -19.25 -27.60
CA GLN A 585 0.32 -18.69 -28.05
C GLN A 585 0.59 -17.28 -27.47
N TYR A 586 -0.46 -16.48 -27.25
CA TYR A 586 -0.33 -15.12 -26.72
C TYR A 586 -0.05 -15.05 -25.21
N VAL A 587 -0.17 -16.19 -24.52
CA VAL A 587 0.06 -16.33 -23.08
C VAL A 587 1.29 -17.21 -22.80
N THR A 588 1.43 -18.33 -23.51
CA THR A 588 2.45 -19.36 -23.23
C THR A 588 3.78 -19.05 -23.91
N GLU A 589 3.77 -18.71 -25.19
CA GLU A 589 4.99 -18.45 -25.99
C GLU A 589 5.55 -17.03 -25.80
N LYS A 590 4.74 -16.11 -25.27
CA LYS A 590 5.17 -14.73 -25.01
C LYS A 590 5.65 -14.56 -23.58
N ASP A 591 6.58 -13.62 -23.39
CA ASP A 591 6.98 -13.18 -22.05
C ASP A 591 5.77 -12.56 -21.31
N TYR A 592 5.78 -12.61 -19.98
CA TYR A 592 4.65 -12.18 -19.16
C TYR A 592 4.25 -10.70 -19.39
N ASP A 593 5.23 -9.80 -19.51
CA ASP A 593 4.98 -8.40 -19.80
C ASP A 593 4.50 -8.14 -21.23
N GLN A 594 4.99 -8.92 -22.19
CA GLN A 594 4.45 -8.92 -23.55
C GLN A 594 2.99 -9.36 -23.56
N SER A 595 2.63 -10.42 -22.84
CA SER A 595 1.24 -10.87 -22.69
C SER A 595 0.36 -9.77 -22.09
N ILE A 596 0.78 -9.09 -21.01
CA ILE A 596 0.00 -7.99 -20.42
C ILE A 596 -0.25 -6.88 -21.45
N LEU A 597 0.78 -6.44 -22.18
CA LEU A 597 0.64 -5.38 -23.18
C LEU A 597 -0.30 -5.79 -24.32
N LEU A 598 -0.16 -7.03 -24.82
CA LEU A 598 -1.00 -7.59 -25.88
C LEU A 598 -2.47 -7.63 -25.47
N TRP A 599 -2.75 -8.28 -24.34
CA TRP A 599 -4.12 -8.42 -23.82
C TRP A 599 -4.72 -7.08 -23.44
N HIS A 600 -3.91 -6.13 -22.92
CA HIS A 600 -4.37 -4.79 -22.58
C HIS A 600 -4.87 -4.03 -23.81
N ILE A 601 -4.06 -3.98 -24.86
CA ILE A 601 -4.41 -3.33 -26.12
C ILE A 601 -5.61 -4.03 -26.75
N ALA A 602 -5.61 -5.37 -26.82
CA ALA A 602 -6.73 -6.13 -27.38
C ALA A 602 -8.04 -5.85 -26.63
N THR A 603 -8.01 -5.85 -25.30
CA THR A 603 -9.15 -5.51 -24.44
C THR A 603 -9.67 -4.10 -24.72
N GLU A 604 -8.79 -3.10 -24.89
CA GLU A 604 -9.19 -1.73 -25.22
C GLU A 604 -9.84 -1.64 -26.61
N LEU A 605 -9.25 -2.29 -27.62
CA LEU A 605 -9.78 -2.33 -28.99
C LEU A 605 -11.19 -2.93 -29.02
N LEU A 606 -11.40 -4.03 -28.30
CA LEU A 606 -12.70 -4.70 -28.17
C LEU A 606 -13.69 -3.85 -27.37
N TYR A 607 -13.25 -3.25 -26.27
CA TYR A 607 -14.10 -2.45 -25.40
C TYR A 607 -14.65 -1.21 -26.12
N GLN A 608 -13.90 -0.60 -27.05
CA GLN A 608 -14.40 0.59 -27.76
C GLN A 608 -15.45 0.30 -28.84
N LYS A 609 -15.65 -0.97 -29.24
CA LYS A 609 -16.76 -1.33 -30.13
C LYS A 609 -18.11 -1.06 -29.44
N PRO A 610 -19.11 -0.53 -30.18
CA PRO A 610 -20.45 -0.43 -29.66
C PRO A 610 -20.98 -1.83 -29.33
N ILE A 611 -21.60 -1.99 -28.16
CA ILE A 611 -22.49 -3.13 -27.89
C ILE A 611 -23.62 -3.02 -28.91
N ASP A 612 -23.95 -4.12 -29.59
CA ASP A 612 -25.03 -4.12 -30.58
C ASP A 612 -26.34 -3.68 -29.91
N LYS A 613 -26.80 -2.48 -30.27
CA LYS A 613 -27.97 -1.82 -29.64
C LYS A 613 -29.29 -2.58 -29.80
N LYS A 614 -29.33 -3.67 -30.59
CA LYS A 614 -30.50 -4.57 -30.65
C LYS A 614 -30.91 -5.12 -29.27
N VAL A 615 -30.01 -5.03 -28.28
CA VAL A 615 -30.21 -5.44 -26.88
C VAL A 615 -30.84 -4.33 -26.01
N THR A 616 -30.65 -3.04 -26.32
CA THR A 616 -31.07 -1.94 -25.42
C THR A 616 -32.50 -1.43 -25.59
N GLU A 617 -33.21 -1.77 -26.68
CA GLU A 617 -34.59 -1.28 -26.90
C GLU A 617 -35.67 -2.14 -26.21
N LYS A 618 -35.30 -3.24 -25.55
CA LYS A 618 -36.22 -3.99 -24.67
C LYS A 618 -36.00 -3.54 -23.21
N GLU A 619 -36.55 -2.37 -22.91
CA GLU A 619 -36.19 -1.52 -21.76
C GLU A 619 -36.53 -2.03 -20.33
N GLU A 620 -36.99 -3.27 -20.09
CA GLU A 620 -37.20 -3.75 -18.70
C GLU A 620 -36.79 -5.22 -18.42
N HIS A 621 -36.33 -5.98 -19.43
CA HIS A 621 -35.92 -7.38 -19.26
C HIS A 621 -34.64 -7.70 -20.02
N SER A 622 -33.49 -7.16 -19.56
CA SER A 622 -32.21 -7.75 -19.95
C SER A 622 -32.10 -9.15 -19.37
N THR A 623 -31.72 -10.12 -20.20
CA THR A 623 -31.57 -11.51 -19.74
C THR A 623 -30.42 -11.61 -18.74
N ASN A 624 -30.44 -12.59 -17.82
CA ASN A 624 -29.34 -12.79 -16.87
C ASN A 624 -27.97 -12.94 -17.59
N ARG A 625 -27.96 -13.55 -18.78
CA ARG A 625 -26.76 -13.69 -19.63
C ARG A 625 -26.24 -12.35 -20.13
N GLU A 626 -27.10 -11.45 -20.60
CA GLU A 626 -26.69 -10.11 -21.05
C GLU A 626 -26.09 -9.28 -19.90
N LYS A 627 -26.62 -9.43 -18.68
CA LYS A 627 -26.09 -8.78 -17.48
C LYS A 627 -24.70 -9.30 -17.11
N GLU A 628 -24.52 -10.61 -17.19
CA GLU A 628 -23.24 -11.29 -16.95
C GLU A 628 -22.19 -10.87 -17.99
N GLU A 629 -22.54 -10.85 -19.27
CA GLU A 629 -21.65 -10.40 -20.34
C GLU A 629 -21.23 -8.94 -20.17
N HIS A 630 -22.16 -8.05 -19.82
CA HIS A 630 -21.86 -6.65 -19.52
C HIS A 630 -20.89 -6.52 -18.33
N SER A 631 -21.11 -7.30 -17.26
CA SER A 631 -20.25 -7.30 -16.08
C SER A 631 -18.85 -7.82 -16.42
N ASN A 632 -18.75 -8.93 -17.14
CA ASN A 632 -17.47 -9.50 -17.60
C ASN A 632 -16.69 -8.52 -18.49
N ARG A 633 -17.40 -7.76 -19.35
CA ARG A 633 -16.82 -6.69 -20.15
C ARG A 633 -16.26 -5.55 -19.29
N GLU A 634 -16.97 -5.14 -18.24
CA GLU A 634 -16.46 -4.12 -17.29
C GLU A 634 -15.29 -4.66 -16.46
N PHE A 635 -15.36 -5.89 -15.94
CA PHE A 635 -14.28 -6.52 -15.19
C PHE A 635 -13.01 -6.65 -16.01
N SER A 636 -13.14 -7.14 -17.26
CA SER A 636 -12.02 -7.21 -18.22
C SER A 636 -11.35 -5.86 -18.38
N LYS A 637 -12.14 -4.79 -18.51
CA LYS A 637 -11.63 -3.44 -18.69
C LYS A 637 -10.93 -2.91 -17.42
N ILE A 638 -11.49 -3.15 -16.24
CA ILE A 638 -10.91 -2.73 -14.96
C ILE A 638 -9.60 -3.47 -14.69
N LEU A 639 -9.60 -4.79 -14.81
CA LEU A 639 -8.41 -5.62 -14.59
C LEU A 639 -7.32 -5.30 -15.62
N SER A 640 -7.68 -5.11 -16.88
CA SER A 640 -6.74 -4.68 -17.93
C SER A 640 -6.04 -3.36 -17.59
N ASP A 641 -6.80 -2.33 -17.19
CA ASP A 641 -6.20 -1.05 -16.81
C ASP A 641 -5.42 -1.13 -15.49
N TYR A 642 -5.82 -2.01 -14.57
CA TYR A 642 -5.13 -2.24 -13.31
C TYR A 642 -3.80 -2.97 -13.50
N MET A 643 -3.77 -4.04 -14.30
CA MET A 643 -2.54 -4.76 -14.66
C MET A 643 -1.56 -3.84 -15.41
N MET A 644 -2.07 -2.98 -16.29
CA MET A 644 -1.26 -1.97 -16.96
C MET A 644 -0.71 -0.91 -15.98
N TYR A 645 -1.48 -0.55 -14.95
CA TYR A 645 -1.02 0.30 -13.85
C TYR A 645 0.12 -0.35 -13.07
N LEU A 646 -0.04 -1.62 -12.68
CA LEU A 646 1.01 -2.36 -11.97
C LEU A 646 2.29 -2.42 -12.80
N LEU A 647 2.18 -2.75 -14.10
CA LEU A 647 3.32 -2.89 -14.99
C LEU A 647 4.18 -1.62 -15.14
N ILE A 648 3.55 -0.43 -15.18
CA ILE A 648 4.26 0.83 -15.47
C ILE A 648 4.51 1.67 -14.24
N VAL A 649 3.53 1.74 -13.33
CA VAL A 649 3.54 2.67 -12.20
C VAL A 649 4.01 1.99 -10.91
N GLN A 650 3.79 0.68 -10.77
CA GLN A 650 4.24 -0.12 -9.62
C GLN A 650 5.06 -1.33 -10.08
N PRO A 651 6.15 -1.15 -10.85
CA PRO A 651 6.92 -2.26 -11.41
C PRO A 651 7.55 -3.15 -10.33
N THR A 652 7.71 -2.66 -9.09
CA THR A 652 8.22 -3.48 -7.97
C THR A 652 7.24 -4.58 -7.56
N LEU A 653 5.93 -4.36 -7.75
CA LEU A 653 4.88 -5.38 -7.56
C LEU A 653 4.79 -6.37 -8.72
N MET A 654 5.69 -6.25 -9.69
CA MET A 654 5.74 -7.02 -10.92
C MET A 654 7.18 -7.53 -11.13
N SER A 655 7.85 -8.07 -10.11
CA SER A 655 9.25 -8.56 -10.21
C SER A 655 9.46 -9.63 -11.28
N ALA A 656 8.41 -10.38 -11.64
CA ALA A 656 8.40 -11.28 -12.80
C ALA A 656 8.68 -10.57 -14.15
N VAL A 657 8.62 -9.24 -14.16
CA VAL A 657 8.80 -8.39 -15.33
C VAL A 657 10.16 -7.71 -15.23
N SER A 658 11.09 -8.08 -16.12
CA SER A 658 12.37 -7.38 -16.22
C SER A 658 12.20 -5.94 -16.72
N GLY A 659 13.26 -5.11 -16.62
CA GLY A 659 13.29 -3.75 -17.16
C GLY A 659 12.92 -3.63 -18.65
N ILE A 660 12.86 -4.76 -19.38
CA ILE A 660 12.38 -4.87 -20.76
C ILE A 660 10.95 -4.32 -20.96
N ALA A 661 10.06 -4.40 -19.96
CA ALA A 661 8.68 -3.97 -20.12
C ALA A 661 8.53 -2.47 -20.36
N LYS A 662 9.37 -1.65 -19.69
CA LYS A 662 9.40 -0.20 -19.94
C LYS A 662 9.87 0.11 -21.37
N ILE A 663 10.78 -0.70 -21.91
CA ILE A 663 11.25 -0.58 -23.30
C ILE A 663 10.13 -0.97 -24.26
N ARG A 664 9.48 -2.12 -24.07
CA ARG A 664 8.33 -2.56 -24.89
C ARG A 664 7.17 -1.56 -24.85
N PHE A 665 6.85 -1.04 -23.67
CA PHE A 665 5.84 0.00 -23.49
C PHE A 665 6.20 1.26 -24.28
N ARG A 666 7.45 1.75 -24.16
CA ARG A 666 7.94 2.93 -24.88
C ARG A 666 7.86 2.74 -26.39
N ASP A 667 8.40 1.64 -26.90
CA ASP A 667 8.36 1.31 -28.32
C ASP A 667 6.92 1.24 -28.83
N THR A 668 6.02 0.65 -28.04
CA THR A 668 4.60 0.52 -28.41
C THR A 668 3.90 1.86 -28.44
N CYS A 669 4.24 2.74 -27.49
CA CYS A 669 3.72 4.09 -27.47
C CYS A 669 4.24 4.92 -28.64
N GLU A 670 5.52 4.81 -29.00
CA GLU A 670 6.09 5.55 -30.12
C GLU A 670 5.50 5.09 -31.47
N GLU A 671 5.33 3.78 -31.67
CA GLU A 671 4.63 3.27 -32.86
C GLU A 671 3.17 3.74 -32.92
N ALA A 672 2.45 3.70 -31.79
CA ALA A 672 1.08 4.18 -31.73
C ALA A 672 0.98 5.68 -32.04
N LYS A 673 1.86 6.50 -31.47
CA LYS A 673 1.89 7.96 -31.71
C LYS A 673 2.17 8.28 -33.18
N ASP A 674 3.19 7.66 -33.77
CA ASP A 674 3.52 7.84 -35.19
C ASP A 674 2.37 7.36 -36.10
N PHE A 675 1.75 6.22 -35.77
CA PHE A 675 0.56 5.72 -36.47
C PHE A 675 -0.61 6.73 -36.42
N PHE A 676 -0.94 7.24 -35.23
CA PHE A 676 -2.00 8.22 -35.06
C PHE A 676 -1.70 9.54 -35.76
N GLN A 677 -0.43 9.98 -35.76
CA GLN A 677 -0.01 11.18 -36.48
C GLN A 677 -0.21 11.03 -37.99
N ARG A 678 0.20 9.90 -38.57
CA ARG A 678 0.04 9.58 -40.01
C ARG A 678 -1.42 9.42 -40.41
N ARG A 679 -2.22 8.74 -39.57
CA ARG A 679 -3.66 8.60 -39.75
C ARG A 679 -4.45 9.83 -39.32
N HIS A 680 -3.76 10.90 -38.91
CA HIS A 680 -4.38 12.17 -38.61
C HIS A 680 -5.42 12.12 -37.46
N VAL A 681 -5.21 11.19 -36.52
CA VAL A 681 -6.04 10.97 -35.33
C VAL A 681 -5.50 11.85 -34.21
N ASP A 682 -6.00 13.07 -34.11
CA ASP A 682 -5.52 14.06 -33.14
C ASP A 682 -6.66 14.77 -32.40
N LYS A 683 -6.32 15.47 -31.30
CA LYS A 683 -7.28 16.25 -30.48
C LYS A 683 -7.90 17.44 -31.22
N SER A 684 -7.34 17.85 -32.36
CA SER A 684 -7.85 19.01 -33.11
C SER A 684 -9.06 18.66 -33.96
N ARG A 685 -9.13 17.42 -34.47
CA ARG A 685 -10.21 16.93 -35.33
C ARG A 685 -11.33 16.21 -34.59
N TYR A 686 -11.02 15.55 -33.47
CA TYR A 686 -12.00 14.75 -32.75
C TYR A 686 -12.25 15.29 -31.34
N VAL A 687 -13.53 15.31 -30.95
CA VAL A 687 -13.92 15.53 -29.56
C VAL A 687 -13.32 14.43 -28.69
N LYS A 688 -12.75 14.78 -27.53
CA LYS A 688 -12.09 13.86 -26.57
C LYS A 688 -12.85 12.55 -26.31
N LYS A 689 -14.19 12.58 -26.33
CA LYS A 689 -15.06 11.41 -26.14
C LYS A 689 -14.95 10.37 -27.27
N ASN A 690 -14.80 10.83 -28.51
CA ASN A 690 -14.77 10.02 -29.72
C ASN A 690 -13.35 9.70 -30.19
N LEU A 691 -12.35 10.48 -29.78
CA LEU A 691 -10.94 10.29 -30.17
C LEU A 691 -10.43 8.86 -29.86
N MET A 692 -10.74 8.33 -28.68
CA MET A 692 -10.36 6.95 -28.32
C MET A 692 -10.99 5.90 -29.25
N LYS A 693 -12.26 6.07 -29.59
CA LYS A 693 -12.99 5.16 -30.48
C LYS A 693 -12.42 5.17 -31.88
N GLU A 694 -12.09 6.37 -32.38
CA GLU A 694 -11.50 6.52 -33.71
C GLU A 694 -10.09 5.92 -33.78
N ALA A 695 -9.27 6.13 -32.74
CA ALA A 695 -7.95 5.52 -32.64
C ALA A 695 -8.03 3.98 -32.69
N CYS A 696 -8.93 3.38 -31.90
CA CYS A 696 -9.15 1.93 -31.90
C CYS A 696 -9.66 1.44 -33.26
N ARG A 697 -10.60 2.18 -33.88
CA ARG A 697 -11.09 1.87 -35.23
C ARG A 697 -9.97 1.92 -36.27
N ALA A 698 -9.09 2.91 -36.19
CA ALA A 698 -7.96 3.05 -37.10
C ALA A 698 -6.96 1.90 -36.97
N ILE A 699 -6.67 1.44 -35.75
CA ILE A 699 -5.80 0.28 -35.50
C ILE A 699 -6.41 -1.00 -36.09
N LEU A 700 -7.70 -1.24 -35.80
CA LEU A 700 -8.41 -2.42 -36.31
C LEU A 700 -8.60 -2.41 -37.84
N SER A 701 -8.56 -1.23 -38.47
CA SER A 701 -8.67 -1.09 -39.93
C SER A 701 -7.43 -1.55 -40.69
N VAL A 702 -6.30 -1.77 -40.02
CA VAL A 702 -5.06 -2.20 -40.65
C VAL A 702 -5.17 -3.68 -40.98
N ASN A 703 -4.82 -4.07 -42.22
CA ASN A 703 -4.73 -5.48 -42.57
C ASN A 703 -3.54 -6.12 -41.84
N THR A 704 -3.77 -7.23 -41.17
CA THR A 704 -2.79 -7.96 -40.36
C THR A 704 -2.64 -9.41 -40.83
N GLU A 705 -2.85 -9.66 -42.13
CA GLU A 705 -2.62 -10.97 -42.76
C GLU A 705 -1.15 -11.41 -42.68
N ILE A 706 -0.22 -10.46 -42.80
CA ILE A 706 1.21 -10.70 -42.61
C ILE A 706 1.51 -10.49 -41.13
N ASP A 707 2.23 -11.44 -40.53
CA ASP A 707 2.72 -11.34 -39.15
C ASP A 707 3.47 -10.00 -38.95
N PRO A 708 3.03 -9.14 -38.02
CA PRO A 708 3.71 -7.89 -37.72
C PRO A 708 5.19 -8.08 -37.38
N MET A 709 5.58 -9.19 -36.76
CA MET A 709 6.97 -9.52 -36.47
C MET A 709 7.82 -9.66 -37.75
N ALA A 710 7.25 -10.23 -38.82
CA ALA A 710 7.93 -10.40 -40.11
C ALA A 710 8.16 -9.07 -40.82
N VAL A 711 7.24 -8.10 -40.67
CA VAL A 711 7.35 -6.77 -41.30
C VAL A 711 8.34 -5.88 -40.57
N LYS A 712 8.34 -5.93 -39.23
CA LYS A 712 9.10 -5.02 -38.37
C LYS A 712 10.54 -5.49 -38.12
N GLY A 713 10.75 -6.80 -38.18
CA GLY A 713 11.99 -7.44 -37.74
C GLY A 713 12.27 -7.17 -36.26
N ASP A 714 13.52 -7.41 -35.83
CA ASP A 714 13.90 -7.30 -34.41
C ASP A 714 14.22 -5.87 -33.94
N ARG A 715 13.99 -4.84 -34.78
CA ARG A 715 14.41 -3.45 -34.52
C ARG A 715 13.59 -2.74 -33.44
N SER A 716 12.33 -3.12 -33.26
CA SER A 716 11.46 -2.53 -32.25
C SER A 716 10.65 -3.63 -31.58
N LYS A 717 10.55 -3.58 -30.26
CA LYS A 717 9.88 -4.58 -29.45
C LYS A 717 8.40 -4.28 -29.23
N SER A 718 7.81 -3.42 -30.07
CA SER A 718 6.41 -3.03 -29.93
C SER A 718 5.44 -4.10 -30.42
N VAL A 719 4.35 -4.23 -29.67
CA VAL A 719 3.33 -5.28 -29.78
C VAL A 719 1.98 -4.75 -30.27
N LEU A 720 1.94 -3.51 -30.80
CA LEU A 720 0.69 -2.83 -31.15
C LEU A 720 -0.17 -3.62 -32.14
N PHE A 721 0.44 -4.08 -33.23
CA PHE A 721 -0.27 -4.80 -34.28
C PHE A 721 -0.45 -6.28 -33.96
N ASP A 722 0.44 -6.89 -33.18
CA ASP A 722 0.24 -8.24 -32.62
C ASP A 722 -1.02 -8.28 -31.75
N ALA A 723 -1.25 -7.24 -30.94
CA ALA A 723 -2.47 -7.09 -30.15
C ALA A 723 -3.71 -6.86 -31.03
N SER A 724 -3.55 -6.22 -32.20
CA SER A 724 -4.63 -6.08 -33.18
C SER A 724 -5.00 -7.43 -33.79
N VAL A 725 -4.02 -8.33 -34.02
CA VAL A 725 -4.29 -9.72 -34.44
C VAL A 725 -5.08 -10.45 -33.36
N LEU A 726 -4.59 -10.44 -32.12
CA LEU A 726 -5.29 -11.04 -30.97
C LEU A 726 -6.72 -10.51 -30.83
N ALA A 727 -6.93 -9.20 -30.97
CA ALA A 727 -8.26 -8.61 -30.92
C ALA A 727 -9.18 -9.14 -32.03
N LYS A 728 -8.67 -9.34 -33.25
CA LYS A 728 -9.46 -9.90 -34.36
C LYS A 728 -9.76 -11.39 -34.16
N GLU A 729 -8.83 -12.15 -33.59
CA GLU A 729 -9.06 -13.55 -33.23
C GLU A 729 -10.13 -13.69 -32.15
N LEU A 730 -10.04 -12.88 -31.08
CA LEU A 730 -11.06 -12.82 -30.03
C LEU A 730 -12.44 -12.43 -30.56
N MET A 731 -12.52 -11.59 -31.59
CA MET A 731 -13.81 -11.27 -32.23
C MET A 731 -14.47 -12.48 -32.90
N ASN A 732 -13.70 -13.48 -33.31
CA ASN A 732 -14.23 -14.71 -33.91
C ASN A 732 -14.75 -15.69 -32.85
N GLU A 733 -14.47 -15.48 -31.56
CA GLU A 733 -14.90 -16.36 -30.46
C GLU A 733 -16.41 -16.26 -30.11
N GLY A 734 -17.11 -15.27 -30.66
CA GLY A 734 -18.57 -15.11 -30.49
C GLY A 734 -18.99 -14.60 -29.11
N GLU A 735 -20.16 -15.05 -28.64
CA GLU A 735 -20.87 -14.50 -27.46
C GLU A 735 -20.13 -14.66 -26.12
N ASN A 736 -19.25 -15.67 -25.97
CA ASN A 736 -18.54 -15.92 -24.70
C ASN A 736 -17.18 -15.20 -24.60
N MET A 737 -16.86 -14.31 -25.53
CA MET A 737 -15.56 -13.62 -25.59
C MET A 737 -15.22 -12.92 -24.27
N TRP A 738 -16.16 -12.16 -23.69
CA TRP A 738 -15.91 -11.41 -22.46
C TRP A 738 -15.75 -12.29 -21.23
N GLU A 739 -16.44 -13.43 -21.18
CA GLU A 739 -16.25 -14.43 -20.12
C GLU A 739 -14.80 -14.92 -20.12
N VAL A 740 -14.29 -15.36 -21.27
CA VAL A 740 -12.90 -15.84 -21.43
C VAL A 740 -11.90 -14.76 -21.06
N VAL A 741 -12.05 -13.55 -21.62
CA VAL A 741 -11.12 -12.44 -21.37
C VAL A 741 -11.08 -12.06 -19.89
N SER A 742 -12.23 -12.00 -19.22
CA SER A 742 -12.30 -11.64 -17.80
C SER A 742 -11.57 -12.65 -16.91
N LYS A 743 -11.72 -13.94 -17.17
CA LYS A 743 -11.06 -15.03 -16.44
C LYS A 743 -9.55 -15.05 -16.68
N VAL A 744 -9.12 -14.84 -17.93
CA VAL A 744 -7.68 -14.71 -18.26
C VAL A 744 -7.05 -13.56 -17.49
N TRP A 745 -7.74 -12.42 -17.35
CA TRP A 745 -7.24 -11.30 -16.54
C TRP A 745 -7.12 -11.63 -15.05
N VAL A 746 -8.04 -12.40 -14.48
CA VAL A 746 -7.92 -12.86 -13.08
C VAL A 746 -6.72 -13.79 -12.93
N GLU A 747 -6.49 -14.70 -13.87
CA GLU A 747 -5.33 -15.60 -13.86
C GLU A 747 -4.00 -14.82 -13.97
N LEU A 748 -3.93 -13.83 -14.87
CA LEU A 748 -2.78 -12.93 -14.97
C LEU A 748 -2.52 -12.16 -13.66
N LEU A 749 -3.58 -11.71 -12.97
CA LEU A 749 -3.46 -11.03 -11.67
C LEU A 749 -2.99 -11.98 -10.55
N CYS A 750 -3.51 -13.22 -10.52
CA CYS A 750 -3.07 -14.24 -9.58
C CYS A 750 -1.59 -14.56 -9.76
N TYR A 751 -1.15 -14.75 -11.01
CA TYR A 751 0.26 -14.97 -11.35
C TYR A 751 1.15 -13.81 -10.84
N ALA A 752 0.77 -12.55 -11.09
CA ALA A 752 1.49 -11.39 -10.58
C ALA A 752 1.60 -11.40 -9.06
N SER A 753 0.51 -11.72 -8.36
CA SER A 753 0.48 -11.72 -6.90
C SER A 753 1.39 -12.76 -6.25
N LEU A 754 1.74 -13.84 -6.95
CA LEU A 754 2.60 -14.91 -6.42
C LEU A 754 4.07 -14.75 -6.82
N HIS A 755 4.34 -14.09 -7.94
CA HIS A 755 5.70 -13.87 -8.43
C HIS A 755 6.26 -12.48 -8.07
N CYS A 756 5.52 -11.72 -7.26
CA CYS A 756 5.99 -10.52 -6.59
C CYS A 756 6.77 -10.90 -5.33
N ASP A 757 7.85 -10.18 -5.04
CA ASP A 757 8.56 -10.29 -3.76
C ASP A 757 7.57 -10.02 -2.60
N SER A 758 7.59 -10.88 -1.58
CA SER A 758 6.77 -10.78 -0.38
C SER A 758 7.06 -9.49 0.41
N GLN A 759 8.30 -9.00 0.34
CA GLN A 759 8.70 -7.73 0.94
C GLN A 759 8.10 -6.52 0.21
N GLU A 760 7.94 -6.60 -1.11
CA GLU A 760 7.29 -5.54 -1.90
C GLU A 760 5.79 -5.46 -1.61
N HIS A 761 5.13 -6.61 -1.41
CA HIS A 761 3.76 -6.66 -0.90
C HIS A 761 3.63 -5.95 0.45
N ALA A 762 4.54 -6.24 1.38
CA ALA A 762 4.58 -5.61 2.71
C ALA A 762 4.86 -4.09 2.62
N SER A 763 5.83 -3.68 1.79
CA SER A 763 6.16 -2.27 1.54
C SER A 763 4.95 -1.49 1.01
N GLN A 764 4.14 -2.10 0.14
CA GLN A 764 2.96 -1.45 -0.44
C GLN A 764 1.85 -1.14 0.57
N LEU A 765 1.82 -1.81 1.73
CA LEU A 765 0.83 -1.53 2.78
C LEU A 765 0.99 -0.13 3.37
N SER A 766 2.23 0.40 3.40
CA SER A 766 2.49 1.78 3.81
C SER A 766 2.06 2.82 2.78
N LYS A 767 1.72 2.39 1.56
CA LYS A 767 1.31 3.24 0.42
C LYS A 767 -0.19 3.10 0.11
N GLY A 768 -0.99 2.61 1.04
CA GLY A 768 -2.45 2.55 0.92
C GLY A 768 -3.03 1.15 0.69
N GLY A 769 -2.18 0.14 0.45
CA GLY A 769 -2.63 -1.18 0.04
C GLY A 769 -3.31 -1.18 -1.33
N GLU A 770 -3.04 -2.24 -2.10
CA GLU A 770 -3.54 -2.43 -3.46
C GLU A 770 -4.32 -3.74 -3.57
N LEU A 771 -5.18 -3.86 -4.59
CA LEU A 771 -5.96 -5.09 -4.83
C LEU A 771 -5.07 -6.34 -4.93
N ILE A 772 -3.88 -6.24 -5.51
CA ILE A 772 -2.92 -7.35 -5.62
C ILE A 772 -2.53 -7.94 -4.25
N ASN A 773 -2.46 -7.13 -3.19
CA ASN A 773 -2.14 -7.63 -1.83
C ASN A 773 -3.29 -8.50 -1.28
N PHE A 774 -4.52 -8.19 -1.65
CA PHE A 774 -5.68 -9.01 -1.31
C PHE A 774 -5.67 -10.32 -2.07
N VAL A 775 -5.31 -10.28 -3.36
CA VAL A 775 -5.17 -11.49 -4.18
C VAL A 775 -4.03 -12.36 -3.65
N TRP A 776 -2.89 -11.78 -3.29
CA TRP A 776 -1.76 -12.48 -2.69
C TRP A 776 -2.15 -13.28 -1.44
N LEU A 777 -2.78 -12.63 -0.46
CA LEU A 777 -3.26 -13.34 0.73
C LEU A 777 -4.39 -14.32 0.41
N LEU A 778 -5.29 -14.00 -0.53
CA LEU A 778 -6.32 -14.94 -0.97
C LEU A 778 -5.72 -16.22 -1.55
N MET A 779 -4.68 -16.10 -2.38
CA MET A 779 -3.96 -17.25 -2.93
C MET A 779 -3.27 -18.05 -1.83
N ALA A 780 -2.66 -17.38 -0.83
CA ALA A 780 -2.07 -18.05 0.33
C ALA A 780 -3.13 -18.81 1.15
N HIS A 781 -4.31 -18.21 1.39
CA HIS A 781 -5.40 -18.85 2.12
C HIS A 781 -5.98 -20.08 1.44
N PHE A 782 -6.09 -20.03 0.11
CA PHE A 782 -6.44 -21.19 -0.70
C PHE A 782 -5.28 -22.16 -0.91
N GLY A 783 -4.09 -21.89 -0.36
CA GLY A 783 -2.97 -22.80 -0.47
C GLY A 783 -2.44 -22.96 -1.90
N LEU A 784 -2.54 -21.90 -2.71
CA LEU A 784 -2.15 -21.83 -4.13
C LEU A 784 -0.81 -21.09 -4.32
N GLY A 785 0.16 -21.30 -3.41
CA GLY A 785 1.48 -20.66 -3.47
C GLY A 785 2.63 -21.66 -3.30
N ASP A 786 3.85 -21.23 -3.62
CA ASP A 786 5.06 -22.07 -3.50
C ASP A 786 5.55 -22.24 -2.05
N GLN A 787 5.01 -21.47 -1.11
CA GLN A 787 5.40 -21.49 0.31
C GLN A 787 4.95 -22.77 1.03
N PHE A 788 4.16 -23.61 0.38
CA PHE A 788 3.75 -24.92 0.87
C PHE A 788 4.63 -25.99 0.20
N GLN A 789 5.89 -26.13 0.63
CA GLN A 789 6.77 -27.19 0.15
C GLN A 789 6.55 -28.49 0.95
N ILE A 790 6.34 -29.62 0.26
CA ILE A 790 6.39 -30.94 0.90
C ILE A 790 7.83 -31.18 1.36
N ASN A 791 8.07 -31.03 2.65
CA ASN A 791 8.91 -31.99 3.34
C ASN A 791 8.01 -33.21 3.61
N ARG A 792 8.45 -34.43 3.28
CA ARG A 792 7.73 -35.66 3.66
C ARG A 792 7.79 -35.92 5.19
N ASP A 793 8.00 -34.88 6.00
CA ASP A 793 8.69 -34.96 7.29
C ASP A 793 7.77 -34.86 8.52
N ASP A 794 6.48 -34.52 8.39
CA ASP A 794 5.51 -34.69 9.51
C ASP A 794 5.14 -36.18 9.75
N ALA A 795 5.88 -37.07 9.10
CA ALA A 795 5.66 -38.49 9.07
C ALA A 795 6.81 -39.13 9.86
N ARG A 796 6.65 -39.19 11.19
CA ARG A 796 7.67 -39.77 12.07
C ARG A 796 7.74 -41.27 11.82
N ALA A 797 8.90 -41.76 11.39
CA ALA A 797 9.17 -43.19 11.38
C ALA A 797 9.07 -43.72 12.81
N LYS A 798 8.20 -44.70 13.05
CA LYS A 798 8.10 -45.43 14.32
C LYS A 798 8.35 -46.90 14.05
N LEU A 799 9.17 -47.50 14.90
CA LEU A 799 9.34 -48.94 14.96
C LEU A 799 8.20 -49.55 15.76
N ILE A 800 7.34 -50.31 15.09
CA ILE A 800 6.31 -51.09 15.76
C ILE A 800 6.70 -52.57 15.67
N VAL A 801 6.52 -53.30 16.77
CA VAL A 801 6.58 -54.76 16.77
C VAL A 801 5.24 -55.24 16.23
N ALA A 802 5.22 -55.94 15.11
CA ALA A 802 3.99 -56.56 14.64
C ALA A 802 3.61 -57.66 15.65
N ASN A 803 2.43 -57.55 16.26
CA ASN A 803 1.93 -58.56 17.21
C ASN A 803 1.64 -59.90 16.52
#